data_AF-A0A0Q8AYQ3-F1
#
_entry.id   AF-A0A0Q8AYQ3-F1
#
_cell.length_a   1.000
_cell.length_b   1.000
_cell.length_c   1.000
_cell.angle_alpha   90.00
_cell.angle_beta   90.00
_cell.angle_gamma   90.00
#
_symmetry.space_group_name_H-M   'P 1'
#
loop_
_entity.id
_entity.type
_entity.pdbx_description
1 polymer ?
#
loop_
_entity_poly.entity_id
_entity_poly.type
_entity_poly.pdbx_seq_one_letter_code
_entity_poly.pdbx_strand_id
1 'polypeptide(L)'
;MFTRNWPRHLLCLSLSLPLGSALACGPDFPMRLLDNRGQSLAELPEGNFNFEISRLGHRIAGLNNVSATAYSMDGPDYSEQRNQAEQAGLTPAQQALVKQLRSLTNASQVEVQGANLPDEIRFYLAGAVAFNVGDHGLAAEYFEKVLALPADQRALRSTWAAYSLGRARFAMSAEAGAAPDLLAQARKAFEQTRQLSIDGFSDPLELGVASLGEEARVARTAGDWNTAIELYATQNLHGSAVGYTSLKLLVADLAAMPEEQLAERLKGKPVQQLVTASLISRLGWSFGEQPANELKLIKLLQNSTLGSLNNADRLAAVNYQQGDFASAKAFVEHAGDGGLAWWLRAKLALRDGDKTAAAAAYAKAAQAFPQNESWGDRRTPDFDYETLQPKCRVDGESAILALQRGDYLQAFDQLYRSQSIYWFDAATVAERVLTLDELKHYVDTQVPAPPPLSQHDRDNYVPLPVAASLRNLLGRRLLREGHYEDAPAYFDNDGLRHKARLYGEQRLAADAAWWPTRRAAALFNAAWTAREWGMDILGYEMAPDFATFAGNYSLESTELKVGPLVAEDEVKRQQASAAQPDQRYHYRFVATQLANRAADNLPHTSQAFAAVLCEAAGWNSSLADQSALYQRYVKDGPFVEWAADFGNQCPYPDFENADKRYVTQVTDAARSALRPYKTPLQVGSVVAVTAAALLLINRRRLKAQ
;
A
#
# COMPACT_ATOMS: atom_id res chain seq x y z
N MET A 1 11.67 36.07 -30.07
CA MET A 1 10.57 36.76 -30.80
C MET A 1 9.26 36.27 -30.23
N PHE A 2 8.50 37.14 -29.58
CA PHE A 2 7.20 36.85 -28.98
C PHE A 2 6.08 37.01 -30.02
N THR A 3 5.18 36.03 -30.11
CA THR A 3 3.85 36.12 -30.78
C THR A 3 2.81 35.70 -29.75
N ARG A 4 2.22 36.60 -28.95
CA ARG A 4 1.06 37.50 -29.19
C ARG A 4 -0.23 36.81 -29.65
N ASN A 5 -1.21 36.85 -28.72
CA ASN A 5 -2.67 36.80 -28.89
C ASN A 5 -3.37 35.43 -28.96
N TRP A 6 -3.41 34.71 -27.84
CA TRP A 6 -4.58 33.89 -27.51
C TRP A 6 -5.64 34.79 -26.86
N PRO A 7 -6.91 34.81 -27.31
CA PRO A 7 -7.91 35.71 -26.76
C PRO A 7 -8.23 35.30 -25.32
N ARG A 8 -8.04 36.26 -24.40
CA ARG A 8 -8.34 36.18 -22.96
C ARG A 8 -9.77 35.71 -22.64
N HIS A 9 -10.65 35.66 -23.62
CA HIS A 9 -12.05 35.23 -23.47
C HIS A 9 -12.25 33.71 -23.50
N LEU A 10 -11.31 32.91 -24.02
CA LEU A 10 -11.41 31.44 -23.97
C LEU A 10 -11.04 30.86 -22.60
N LEU A 11 -10.20 31.55 -21.83
CA LEU A 11 -9.83 31.15 -20.45
C LEU A 11 -10.92 31.49 -19.43
N CYS A 12 -11.76 32.50 -19.71
CA CYS A 12 -12.88 32.85 -18.84
C CYS A 12 -14.10 31.95 -19.04
N LEU A 13 -14.28 31.33 -20.21
CA LEU A 13 -15.37 30.38 -20.47
C LEU A 13 -15.10 28.99 -19.88
N SER A 14 -13.84 28.61 -19.64
CA SER A 14 -13.51 27.39 -18.90
C SER A 14 -13.69 27.52 -17.38
N LEU A 15 -13.82 28.75 -16.85
CA LEU A 15 -14.04 29.03 -15.42
C LEU A 15 -15.52 29.20 -15.04
N SER A 16 -16.43 29.20 -16.03
CA SER A 16 -17.88 29.38 -15.82
C SER A 16 -18.71 28.10 -16.03
N LEU A 17 -18.06 26.96 -16.31
CA LEU A 17 -18.73 25.68 -16.07
C LEU A 17 -18.84 25.53 -14.55
N PRO A 18 -20.03 25.20 -13.99
CA PRO A 18 -20.09 24.78 -12.61
C PRO A 18 -19.22 23.54 -12.55
N LEU A 19 -18.01 23.68 -12.02
CA LEU A 19 -17.28 22.59 -11.40
C LEU A 19 -18.20 22.16 -10.26
N GLY A 20 -19.23 21.38 -10.59
CA GLY A 20 -20.06 20.69 -9.62
C GLY A 20 -19.07 20.03 -8.70
N SER A 21 -19.19 20.30 -7.40
CA SER A 21 -18.26 19.91 -6.36
C SER A 21 -17.70 18.54 -6.68
N ALA A 22 -16.54 18.52 -7.35
CA ALA A 22 -15.77 17.32 -7.45
C ALA A 22 -15.25 17.21 -6.04
N LEU A 23 -15.99 16.47 -5.21
CA LEU A 23 -15.46 15.79 -4.06
C LEU A 23 -14.34 14.94 -4.65
N ALA A 24 -13.18 15.55 -4.85
CA ALA A 24 -11.96 14.81 -5.03
C ALA A 24 -11.88 14.01 -3.74
N CYS A 25 -12.22 12.72 -3.83
CA CYS A 25 -11.90 11.77 -2.79
C CYS A 25 -10.44 12.05 -2.45
N GLY A 26 -10.17 12.46 -1.21
CA GLY A 26 -8.81 12.56 -0.74
C GLY A 26 -8.08 11.24 -0.99
N PRO A 27 -6.74 11.21 -0.98
CA PRO A 27 -6.04 9.94 -1.13
C PRO A 27 -6.57 8.93 -0.12
N ASP A 28 -6.93 7.73 -0.58
CA ASP A 28 -7.28 6.63 0.32
C ASP A 28 -6.01 6.29 1.14
N PHE A 29 -6.14 6.12 2.46
CA PHE A 29 -5.02 5.78 3.35
C PHE A 29 -5.09 4.30 3.77
N PRO A 30 -3.95 3.66 4.06
CA PRO A 30 -3.94 2.31 4.62
C PRO A 30 -4.68 2.26 5.96
N MET A 31 -5.45 1.20 6.16
CA MET A 31 -6.06 0.88 7.44
C MET A 31 -4.99 0.74 8.53
N ARG A 32 -5.23 1.36 9.69
CA ARG A 32 -4.41 1.21 10.90
C ARG A 32 -5.15 0.43 11.97
N LEU A 33 -4.56 -0.66 12.43
CA LEU A 33 -5.16 -1.55 13.43
C LEU A 33 -5.23 -0.91 14.82
N LEU A 34 -4.27 -0.04 15.14
CA LEU A 34 -4.10 0.52 16.48
C LEU A 34 -4.98 1.73 16.77
N ASP A 35 -5.52 2.40 15.75
CA ASP A 35 -6.40 3.58 15.93
C ASP A 35 -7.70 3.21 16.64
N ASN A 36 -8.31 2.09 16.23
CA ASN A 36 -9.53 1.55 16.84
C ASN A 36 -9.36 0.06 17.16
N ARG A 37 -8.55 -0.23 18.19
CA ARG A 37 -8.25 -1.60 18.63
C ARG A 37 -9.51 -2.44 18.91
N GLY A 38 -10.54 -1.81 19.47
CA GLY A 38 -11.81 -2.47 19.79
C GLY A 38 -12.50 -2.98 18.52
N GLN A 39 -12.62 -2.11 17.52
CA GLN A 39 -13.20 -2.48 16.22
C GLN A 39 -12.32 -3.50 15.49
N SER A 40 -11.00 -3.30 15.44
CA SER A 40 -10.05 -4.21 14.78
C SER A 40 -10.17 -5.64 15.30
N LEU A 41 -10.34 -5.82 16.61
CA LEU A 41 -10.51 -7.13 17.25
C LEU A 41 -11.91 -7.70 17.07
N ALA A 42 -12.95 -6.85 17.12
CA ALA A 42 -14.34 -7.27 17.05
C ALA A 42 -14.75 -7.67 15.63
N GLU A 43 -14.26 -6.96 14.62
CA GLU A 43 -14.57 -7.19 13.21
C GLU A 43 -13.92 -8.48 12.70
N LEU A 44 -14.70 -9.35 12.04
CA LEU A 44 -14.13 -10.34 11.13
C LEU A 44 -14.25 -9.78 9.71
N PRO A 45 -13.13 -9.41 9.04
CA PRO A 45 -13.15 -8.89 7.69
C PRO A 45 -13.94 -9.78 6.72
N GLU A 46 -14.62 -9.17 5.77
CA GLU A 46 -15.21 -9.90 4.65
C GLU A 46 -14.15 -10.64 3.85
N GLY A 47 -14.51 -11.83 3.36
CA GLY A 47 -13.71 -12.59 2.42
C GLY A 47 -13.71 -11.93 1.03
N ASN A 48 -13.00 -12.55 0.10
CA ASN A 48 -13.02 -12.13 -1.29
C ASN A 48 -13.74 -13.16 -2.14
N PHE A 49 -14.70 -12.69 -2.95
CA PHE A 49 -15.54 -13.58 -3.73
C PHE A 49 -14.69 -14.40 -4.72
N ASN A 50 -13.73 -13.78 -5.40
CA ASN A 50 -12.85 -14.48 -6.34
C ASN A 50 -11.98 -15.53 -5.64
N PHE A 51 -11.48 -15.20 -4.45
CA PHE A 51 -10.75 -16.15 -3.62
C PHE A 51 -11.64 -17.34 -3.20
N GLU A 52 -12.83 -17.09 -2.67
CA GLU A 52 -13.70 -18.17 -2.17
C GLU A 52 -14.24 -19.06 -3.31
N ILE A 53 -14.62 -18.51 -4.46
CA ILE A 53 -15.08 -19.33 -5.59
C ILE A 53 -13.95 -20.15 -6.23
N SER A 54 -12.68 -19.75 -6.08
CA SER A 54 -11.53 -20.52 -6.56
C SER A 54 -11.46 -21.92 -5.92
N ARG A 55 -12.08 -22.09 -4.74
CA ARG A 55 -12.14 -23.35 -4.01
C ARG A 55 -13.26 -24.30 -4.48
N LEU A 56 -14.12 -23.83 -5.39
CA LEU A 56 -15.27 -24.60 -5.91
C LEU A 56 -14.94 -25.38 -7.19
N GLY A 57 -13.93 -24.93 -7.94
CA GLY A 57 -13.48 -25.57 -9.17
C GLY A 57 -12.25 -26.45 -8.97
N HIS A 58 -11.80 -27.06 -10.05
CA HIS A 58 -10.52 -27.78 -10.09
C HIS A 58 -9.75 -27.37 -11.34
N ARG A 59 -8.43 -27.20 -11.25
CA ARG A 59 -7.62 -26.98 -12.46
C ARG A 59 -7.56 -28.25 -13.30
N ILE A 60 -7.72 -28.10 -14.62
CA ILE A 60 -7.58 -29.20 -15.58
C ILE A 60 -6.13 -29.22 -16.05
N ALA A 61 -5.45 -30.35 -15.83
CA ALA A 61 -4.06 -30.52 -16.24
C ALA A 61 -3.91 -30.42 -17.77
N GLY A 62 -2.91 -29.67 -18.23
CA GLY A 62 -2.63 -29.46 -19.66
C GLY A 62 -3.50 -28.41 -20.35
N LEU A 63 -4.60 -27.95 -19.73
CA LEU A 63 -5.41 -26.88 -20.28
C LEU A 63 -4.76 -25.51 -20.01
N ASN A 64 -4.63 -24.70 -21.06
CA ASN A 64 -4.01 -23.37 -20.97
C ASN A 64 -4.77 -22.44 -20.02
N ASN A 65 -4.08 -21.41 -19.51
CA ASN A 65 -4.72 -20.28 -18.84
C ASN A 65 -5.05 -19.18 -19.84
N VAL A 66 -6.11 -18.43 -19.57
CA VAL A 66 -6.50 -17.25 -20.33
C VAL A 66 -5.42 -16.17 -20.21
N SER A 67 -5.03 -15.59 -21.32
CA SER A 67 -4.11 -14.45 -21.36
C SER A 67 -4.77 -13.18 -20.81
N ALA A 68 -4.02 -12.39 -20.03
CA ALA A 68 -4.53 -11.18 -19.36
C ALA A 68 -5.00 -10.06 -20.33
N THR A 69 -4.96 -10.30 -21.64
CA THR A 69 -5.33 -9.37 -22.71
C THR A 69 -6.84 -9.28 -23.02
N ALA A 70 -7.70 -10.02 -22.32
CA ALA A 70 -9.11 -10.14 -22.71
C ALA A 70 -10.14 -9.22 -22.01
N TYR A 71 -9.77 -8.42 -20.99
CA TYR A 71 -10.75 -7.60 -20.26
C TYR A 71 -10.22 -6.24 -19.75
N SER A 72 -9.66 -5.44 -20.64
CA SER A 72 -9.72 -3.97 -20.48
C SER A 72 -10.99 -3.47 -21.15
N MET A 73 -11.64 -2.43 -20.60
CA MET A 73 -12.63 -1.64 -21.35
C MET A 73 -12.07 -1.10 -22.67
N ASP A 74 -10.73 -1.10 -22.83
CA ASP A 74 -9.95 -0.74 -24.00
C ASP A 74 -9.44 -1.95 -24.83
N GLY A 75 -9.95 -3.17 -24.59
CA GLY A 75 -9.54 -4.37 -25.31
C GLY A 75 -10.08 -4.40 -26.75
N PRO A 76 -9.40 -5.06 -27.72
CA PRO A 76 -9.90 -5.17 -29.08
C PRO A 76 -11.23 -5.92 -29.11
N ASP A 77 -12.16 -5.49 -29.97
CA ASP A 77 -13.46 -6.14 -30.17
C ASP A 77 -13.26 -7.64 -30.42
N TYR A 78 -14.07 -8.50 -29.77
CA TYR A 78 -14.04 -9.94 -29.95
C TYR A 78 -14.14 -10.33 -31.44
N SER A 79 -14.88 -9.54 -32.23
CA SER A 79 -14.98 -9.75 -33.67
C SER A 79 -13.63 -9.59 -34.38
N GLU A 80 -12.81 -8.62 -33.98
CA GLU A 80 -11.47 -8.37 -34.50
C GLU A 80 -10.50 -9.46 -34.08
N GLN A 81 -10.51 -9.88 -32.82
CA GLN A 81 -9.66 -10.97 -32.30
C GLN A 81 -9.93 -12.27 -33.09
N ARG A 82 -11.21 -12.61 -33.26
CA ARG A 82 -11.61 -13.77 -34.07
C ARG A 82 -11.16 -13.62 -35.53
N ASN A 83 -11.35 -12.46 -36.13
CA ASN A 83 -10.94 -12.22 -37.52
C ASN A 83 -9.43 -12.39 -37.69
N GLN A 84 -8.63 -11.90 -36.74
CA GLN A 84 -7.17 -12.08 -36.75
C GLN A 84 -6.80 -13.57 -36.61
N ALA A 85 -7.43 -14.27 -35.67
CA ALA A 85 -7.18 -15.69 -35.45
C ALA A 85 -7.62 -16.58 -36.64
N GLU A 86 -8.68 -16.20 -37.36
CA GLU A 86 -9.10 -16.90 -38.60
C GLU A 86 -8.08 -16.75 -39.74
N GLN A 87 -7.24 -15.71 -39.71
CA GLN A 87 -6.22 -15.44 -40.74
C GLN A 87 -4.86 -16.09 -40.41
N ALA A 88 -4.67 -16.56 -39.19
CA ALA A 88 -3.42 -17.17 -38.73
C ALA A 88 -3.09 -18.44 -39.54
N GLY A 89 -1.82 -18.55 -39.97
CA GLY A 89 -1.33 -19.68 -40.76
C GLY A 89 -1.68 -19.65 -42.26
N LEU A 90 -2.30 -18.57 -42.75
CA LEU A 90 -2.75 -18.46 -44.15
C LEU A 90 -1.91 -17.49 -44.98
N THR A 91 -1.81 -17.76 -46.28
CA THR A 91 -1.22 -16.82 -47.24
C THR A 91 -2.12 -15.59 -47.44
N PRO A 92 -1.59 -14.44 -47.87
CA PRO A 92 -2.40 -13.22 -48.08
C PRO A 92 -3.59 -13.42 -49.02
N ALA A 93 -3.44 -14.26 -50.07
CA ALA A 93 -4.53 -14.60 -50.98
C ALA A 93 -5.63 -15.43 -50.29
N GLN A 94 -5.24 -16.40 -49.47
CA GLN A 94 -6.19 -17.18 -48.67
C GLN A 94 -6.88 -16.33 -47.62
N GLN A 95 -6.18 -15.40 -46.97
CA GLN A 95 -6.77 -14.46 -46.00
C GLN A 95 -7.86 -13.60 -46.63
N ALA A 96 -7.62 -13.07 -47.84
CA ALA A 96 -8.62 -12.30 -48.59
C ALA A 96 -9.85 -13.16 -48.93
N LEU A 97 -9.62 -14.41 -49.37
CA LEU A 97 -10.70 -15.36 -49.67
C LEU A 97 -11.51 -15.71 -48.43
N VAL A 98 -10.88 -16.01 -47.28
CA VAL A 98 -11.56 -16.29 -46.01
C VAL A 98 -12.49 -15.13 -45.62
N LYS A 99 -12.01 -13.88 -45.71
CA LYS A 99 -12.83 -12.68 -45.44
C LYS A 99 -14.05 -12.60 -46.35
N GLN A 100 -13.87 -12.85 -47.64
CA GLN A 100 -14.98 -12.85 -48.61
C GLN A 100 -15.99 -13.96 -48.33
N LEU A 101 -15.54 -15.19 -48.08
CA LEU A 101 -16.42 -16.33 -47.85
C LEU A 101 -17.24 -16.16 -46.55
N ARG A 102 -16.66 -15.51 -45.53
CA ARG A 102 -17.33 -15.25 -44.26
C ARG A 102 -18.54 -14.31 -44.39
N SER A 103 -18.60 -13.47 -45.44
CA SER A 103 -19.75 -12.59 -45.69
C SER A 103 -20.90 -13.27 -46.45
N LEU A 104 -20.72 -14.52 -46.90
CA LEU A 104 -21.78 -15.26 -47.56
C LEU A 104 -22.85 -15.73 -46.55
N THR A 105 -24.03 -16.05 -47.07
CA THR A 105 -25.18 -16.56 -46.28
C THR A 105 -25.55 -18.00 -46.64
N ASN A 106 -24.85 -18.61 -47.60
CA ASN A 106 -25.10 -19.98 -48.05
C ASN A 106 -23.84 -20.83 -47.88
N ALA A 107 -23.91 -21.84 -47.02
CA ALA A 107 -22.78 -22.71 -46.70
C ALA A 107 -22.28 -23.53 -47.91
N SER A 108 -23.17 -24.00 -48.78
CA SER A 108 -22.79 -24.74 -49.99
C SER A 108 -22.02 -23.86 -50.98
N GLN A 109 -22.34 -22.55 -51.04
CA GLN A 109 -21.55 -21.61 -51.83
C GLN A 109 -20.14 -21.41 -51.25
N VAL A 110 -19.99 -21.44 -49.92
CA VAL A 110 -18.67 -21.39 -49.26
C VAL A 110 -17.84 -22.62 -49.61
N GLU A 111 -18.42 -23.81 -49.62
CA GLU A 111 -17.72 -25.05 -49.98
C GLU A 111 -17.26 -25.03 -51.45
N VAL A 112 -18.10 -24.55 -52.38
CA VAL A 112 -17.75 -24.46 -53.80
C VAL A 112 -16.71 -23.36 -54.06
N GLN A 113 -16.90 -22.15 -53.53
CA GLN A 113 -16.00 -21.02 -53.78
C GLN A 113 -14.69 -21.11 -52.97
N GLY A 114 -14.69 -21.87 -51.88
CA GLY A 114 -13.52 -22.11 -51.03
C GLY A 114 -12.63 -23.26 -51.47
N ALA A 115 -12.80 -23.83 -52.67
CA ALA A 115 -12.09 -25.03 -53.12
C ALA A 115 -10.55 -24.94 -53.06
N ASN A 116 -9.99 -23.72 -53.07
CA ASN A 116 -8.55 -23.45 -52.97
C ASN A 116 -8.04 -23.28 -51.52
N LEU A 117 -8.91 -23.45 -50.52
CA LEU A 117 -8.54 -23.47 -49.10
C LEU A 117 -8.31 -24.92 -48.64
N PRO A 118 -7.45 -25.15 -47.63
CA PRO A 118 -7.39 -26.41 -46.92
C PRO A 118 -8.78 -26.85 -46.42
N ASP A 119 -9.04 -28.15 -46.45
CA ASP A 119 -10.37 -28.72 -46.14
C ASP A 119 -10.86 -28.32 -44.74
N GLU A 120 -9.99 -28.31 -43.73
CA GLU A 120 -10.35 -27.89 -42.38
C GLU A 120 -10.88 -26.45 -42.32
N ILE A 121 -10.37 -25.56 -43.17
CA ILE A 121 -10.76 -24.15 -43.21
C ILE A 121 -12.05 -24.00 -43.99
N ARG A 122 -12.12 -24.66 -45.15
CA ARG A 122 -13.28 -24.63 -46.03
C ARG A 122 -14.53 -25.15 -45.33
N PHE A 123 -14.46 -26.34 -44.72
CA PHE A 123 -15.58 -26.94 -44.00
C PHE A 123 -15.93 -26.13 -42.75
N TYR A 124 -14.94 -25.65 -41.99
CA TYR A 124 -15.22 -24.80 -40.83
C TYR A 124 -15.96 -23.51 -41.23
N LEU A 125 -15.54 -22.83 -42.29
CA LEU A 125 -16.21 -21.62 -42.77
C LEU A 125 -17.63 -21.89 -43.26
N ALA A 126 -17.84 -22.99 -43.98
CA ALA A 126 -19.19 -23.40 -44.41
C ALA A 126 -20.10 -23.63 -43.19
N GLY A 127 -19.62 -24.36 -42.19
CA GLY A 127 -20.34 -24.58 -40.93
C GLY A 127 -20.61 -23.29 -40.16
N ALA A 128 -19.64 -22.37 -40.13
CA ALA A 128 -19.80 -21.10 -39.44
C ALA A 128 -20.79 -20.15 -40.14
N VAL A 129 -20.85 -20.18 -41.47
CA VAL A 129 -21.88 -19.46 -42.25
C VAL A 129 -23.26 -20.08 -42.02
N ALA A 130 -23.40 -21.41 -42.06
CA ALA A 130 -24.65 -22.09 -41.71
C ALA A 130 -25.13 -21.72 -40.29
N PHE A 131 -24.22 -21.73 -39.31
CA PHE A 131 -24.52 -21.36 -37.94
C PHE A 131 -25.02 -19.91 -37.83
N ASN A 132 -24.40 -18.97 -38.56
CA ASN A 132 -24.75 -17.56 -38.52
C ASN A 132 -26.15 -17.25 -39.08
N VAL A 133 -26.64 -18.06 -40.03
CA VAL A 133 -28.00 -17.93 -40.59
C VAL A 133 -29.05 -18.78 -39.84
N GLY A 134 -28.66 -19.48 -38.78
CA GLY A 134 -29.56 -20.27 -37.94
C GLY A 134 -29.79 -21.71 -38.39
N ASP A 135 -29.06 -22.19 -39.42
CA ASP A 135 -29.13 -23.60 -39.84
C ASP A 135 -28.17 -24.44 -38.99
N HIS A 136 -28.59 -24.74 -37.76
CA HIS A 136 -27.76 -25.43 -36.78
C HIS A 136 -27.48 -26.89 -37.13
N GLY A 137 -28.42 -27.56 -37.81
CA GLY A 137 -28.25 -28.92 -38.31
C GLY A 137 -27.14 -29.00 -39.35
N LEU A 138 -27.21 -28.16 -40.39
CA LEU A 138 -26.18 -28.10 -41.43
C LEU A 138 -24.83 -27.64 -40.87
N ALA A 139 -24.84 -26.71 -39.92
CA ALA A 139 -23.62 -26.29 -39.23
C ALA A 139 -22.93 -27.47 -38.51
N ALA A 140 -23.70 -28.27 -37.77
CA ALA A 140 -23.19 -29.45 -37.07
C ALA A 140 -22.55 -30.45 -38.05
N GLU A 141 -23.19 -30.73 -39.18
CA GLU A 141 -22.65 -31.63 -40.22
C GLU A 141 -21.29 -31.15 -40.74
N TYR A 142 -21.13 -29.84 -41.01
CA TYR A 142 -19.84 -29.30 -41.47
C TYR A 142 -18.76 -29.34 -40.39
N PHE A 143 -19.09 -29.08 -39.13
CA PHE A 143 -18.12 -29.19 -38.04
C PHE A 143 -17.68 -30.64 -37.82
N GLU A 144 -18.58 -31.60 -37.96
CA GLU A 144 -18.26 -33.03 -37.94
C GLU A 144 -17.33 -33.42 -39.10
N LYS A 145 -17.54 -32.88 -40.31
CA LYS A 145 -16.60 -33.07 -41.43
C LYS A 145 -15.18 -32.60 -41.10
N VAL A 146 -15.02 -31.46 -40.41
CA VAL A 146 -13.69 -30.99 -39.97
C VAL A 146 -13.06 -31.99 -38.98
N LEU A 147 -13.83 -32.46 -37.99
CA LEU A 147 -13.33 -33.37 -36.96
C LEU A 147 -13.03 -34.78 -37.50
N ALA A 148 -13.67 -35.17 -38.60
CA ALA A 148 -13.43 -36.44 -39.29
C ALA A 148 -12.15 -36.45 -40.16
N LEU A 149 -11.54 -35.30 -40.42
CA LEU A 149 -10.26 -35.23 -41.13
C LEU A 149 -9.13 -35.89 -40.32
N PRO A 150 -8.10 -36.43 -40.98
CA PRO A 150 -6.86 -36.87 -40.32
C PRO A 150 -6.25 -35.77 -39.46
N ALA A 151 -5.69 -36.10 -38.29
CA ALA A 151 -5.23 -35.12 -37.30
C ALA A 151 -4.22 -34.09 -37.87
N ASP A 152 -3.34 -34.54 -38.76
CA ASP A 152 -2.35 -33.73 -39.49
C ASP A 152 -2.97 -32.75 -40.50
N GLN A 153 -4.23 -32.94 -40.88
CA GLN A 153 -4.98 -32.10 -41.82
C GLN A 153 -6.00 -31.17 -41.15
N ARG A 154 -6.12 -31.23 -39.80
CA ARG A 154 -7.07 -30.43 -39.02
C ARG A 154 -6.44 -29.69 -37.84
N ALA A 155 -5.16 -29.32 -37.97
CA ALA A 155 -4.38 -28.71 -36.90
C ALA A 155 -4.90 -27.33 -36.45
N LEU A 156 -5.50 -26.55 -37.36
CA LEU A 156 -5.89 -25.15 -37.14
C LEU A 156 -7.35 -24.97 -36.74
N ARG A 157 -8.24 -25.92 -37.06
CA ARG A 157 -9.70 -25.77 -36.87
C ARG A 157 -10.36 -26.84 -36.02
N SER A 158 -9.63 -27.84 -35.51
CA SER A 158 -10.22 -28.86 -34.65
C SER A 158 -10.90 -28.29 -33.40
N THR A 159 -10.19 -27.47 -32.62
CA THR A 159 -10.74 -26.87 -31.39
C THR A 159 -11.97 -26.00 -31.69
N TRP A 160 -11.92 -25.26 -32.80
CA TRP A 160 -12.99 -24.37 -33.24
C TRP A 160 -14.22 -25.14 -33.70
N ALA A 161 -14.03 -26.23 -34.45
CA ALA A 161 -15.09 -27.09 -34.94
C ALA A 161 -15.79 -27.82 -33.78
N ALA A 162 -15.04 -28.39 -32.83
CA ALA A 162 -15.62 -29.02 -31.64
C ALA A 162 -16.42 -28.02 -30.79
N TYR A 163 -15.87 -26.82 -30.56
CA TYR A 163 -16.56 -25.78 -29.80
C TYR A 163 -17.88 -25.36 -30.48
N SER A 164 -17.81 -25.14 -31.80
CA SER A 164 -18.97 -24.70 -32.58
C SER A 164 -20.01 -25.81 -32.76
N LEU A 165 -19.59 -27.07 -32.84
CA LEU A 165 -20.46 -28.24 -32.83
C LEU A 165 -21.26 -28.31 -31.52
N GLY A 166 -20.60 -28.11 -30.38
CA GLY A 166 -21.27 -28.04 -29.07
C GLY A 166 -22.35 -26.96 -29.03
N ARG A 167 -22.03 -25.76 -29.53
CA ARG A 167 -22.99 -24.65 -29.62
C ARG A 167 -24.15 -24.94 -30.57
N ALA A 168 -23.89 -25.57 -31.72
CA ALA A 168 -24.93 -25.96 -32.68
C ALA A 168 -25.88 -27.00 -32.08
N ARG A 169 -25.35 -28.07 -31.48
CA ARG A 169 -26.15 -29.09 -30.80
C ARG A 169 -26.96 -28.53 -29.63
N PHE A 170 -26.39 -27.58 -28.87
CA PHE A 170 -27.12 -26.89 -27.82
C PHE A 170 -28.27 -26.02 -28.38
N ALA A 171 -28.04 -25.27 -29.46
CA ALA A 171 -29.10 -24.49 -30.10
C ALA A 171 -30.23 -25.40 -30.63
N MET A 172 -29.87 -26.50 -31.29
CA MET A 172 -30.83 -27.52 -31.76
C MET A 172 -31.66 -28.12 -30.63
N SER A 173 -31.12 -28.23 -29.41
CA SER A 173 -31.85 -28.79 -28.27
C SER A 173 -33.07 -27.94 -27.84
N ALA A 174 -33.09 -26.66 -28.21
CA ALA A 174 -34.19 -25.74 -27.93
C ALA A 174 -35.26 -25.73 -29.04
N GLU A 175 -35.03 -26.43 -30.15
CA GLU A 175 -35.95 -26.49 -31.29
C GLU A 175 -37.13 -27.45 -31.03
N ALA A 176 -38.25 -27.21 -31.72
CA ALA A 176 -39.42 -28.07 -31.60
C ALA A 176 -39.14 -29.46 -32.18
N GLY A 177 -39.38 -30.53 -31.40
CA GLY A 177 -39.10 -31.90 -31.82
C GLY A 177 -37.62 -32.31 -31.74
N ALA A 178 -36.81 -31.54 -31.01
CA ALA A 178 -35.41 -31.82 -30.75
C ALA A 178 -35.17 -33.26 -30.25
N ALA A 179 -34.09 -33.87 -30.73
CA ALA A 179 -33.67 -35.19 -30.27
C ALA A 179 -33.25 -35.13 -28.78
N PRO A 180 -33.62 -36.14 -27.98
CA PRO A 180 -33.50 -36.10 -26.51
C PRO A 180 -32.05 -36.07 -26.01
N ASP A 181 -31.08 -36.45 -26.84
CA ASP A 181 -29.66 -36.58 -26.49
C ASP A 181 -28.80 -35.38 -26.92
N LEU A 182 -29.39 -34.35 -27.55
CA LEU A 182 -28.65 -33.18 -28.06
C LEU A 182 -27.88 -32.43 -26.96
N LEU A 183 -28.44 -32.31 -25.75
CA LEU A 183 -27.72 -31.72 -24.61
C LEU A 183 -26.48 -32.54 -24.23
N ALA A 184 -26.59 -33.88 -24.23
CA ALA A 184 -25.47 -34.76 -23.93
C ALA A 184 -24.41 -34.72 -25.04
N GLN A 185 -24.83 -34.64 -26.31
CA GLN A 185 -23.93 -34.45 -27.44
C GLN A 185 -23.20 -33.11 -27.37
N ALA A 186 -23.91 -32.03 -27.00
CA ALA A 186 -23.30 -30.71 -26.81
C ALA A 186 -22.20 -30.73 -25.74
N ARG A 187 -22.46 -31.38 -24.59
CA ARG A 187 -21.45 -31.54 -23.52
C ARG A 187 -20.22 -32.30 -24.01
N LYS A 188 -20.40 -33.41 -24.71
CA LYS A 188 -19.29 -34.19 -25.29
C LYS A 188 -18.45 -33.37 -26.27
N ALA A 189 -19.08 -32.51 -27.08
CA ALA A 189 -18.36 -31.62 -27.98
C ALA A 189 -17.53 -30.56 -27.23
N PHE A 190 -18.02 -30.03 -26.11
CA PHE A 190 -17.24 -29.13 -25.25
C PHE A 190 -16.09 -29.86 -24.52
N GLU A 191 -16.32 -31.08 -24.04
CA GLU A 191 -15.24 -31.95 -23.52
C GLU A 191 -14.16 -32.20 -24.58
N GLN A 192 -14.57 -32.54 -25.81
CA GLN A 192 -13.66 -32.73 -26.93
C GLN A 192 -12.88 -31.46 -27.29
N THR A 193 -13.51 -30.28 -27.19
CA THR A 193 -12.83 -28.99 -27.39
C THR A 193 -11.64 -28.83 -26.44
N ARG A 194 -11.84 -29.15 -25.15
CA ARG A 194 -10.76 -29.10 -24.15
C ARG A 194 -9.67 -30.10 -24.44
N GLN A 195 -10.07 -31.33 -24.78
CA GLN A 195 -9.11 -32.37 -25.10
C GLN A 195 -8.23 -31.98 -26.29
N LEU A 196 -8.80 -31.40 -27.35
CA LEU A 196 -8.04 -30.93 -28.51
C LEU A 196 -7.05 -29.80 -28.15
N SER A 197 -7.45 -28.87 -27.28
CA SER A 197 -6.57 -27.82 -26.76
C SER A 197 -5.40 -28.43 -25.97
N ILE A 198 -5.67 -29.43 -25.11
CA ILE A 198 -4.66 -30.19 -24.34
C ILE A 198 -3.73 -30.98 -25.26
N ASP A 199 -4.25 -31.58 -26.32
CA ASP A 199 -3.50 -32.38 -27.30
C ASP A 199 -2.61 -31.53 -28.22
N GLY A 200 -2.65 -30.19 -28.09
CA GLY A 200 -1.79 -29.26 -28.83
C GLY A 200 -2.35 -28.78 -30.16
N PHE A 201 -3.64 -28.98 -30.43
CA PHE A 201 -4.30 -28.32 -31.58
C PHE A 201 -4.37 -26.81 -31.36
N SER A 202 -4.40 -26.05 -32.46
CA SER A 202 -4.42 -24.59 -32.41
C SER A 202 -5.64 -24.05 -31.65
N ASP A 203 -5.38 -23.24 -30.63
CA ASP A 203 -6.41 -22.61 -29.79
C ASP A 203 -6.15 -21.11 -29.52
N PRO A 204 -6.02 -20.28 -30.58
CA PRO A 204 -5.68 -18.85 -30.45
C PRO A 204 -6.81 -17.99 -29.85
N LEU A 205 -8.01 -18.56 -29.67
CA LEU A 205 -9.15 -17.91 -29.02
C LEU A 205 -9.44 -18.52 -27.64
N GLU A 206 -8.57 -19.40 -27.15
CA GLU A 206 -8.67 -20.01 -25.82
C GLU A 206 -10.03 -20.73 -25.61
N LEU A 207 -10.56 -21.32 -26.69
CA LEU A 207 -11.84 -22.02 -26.75
C LEU A 207 -11.85 -23.26 -25.87
N GLY A 208 -10.70 -23.85 -25.59
CA GLY A 208 -10.56 -24.87 -24.54
C GLY A 208 -11.13 -24.37 -23.21
N VAL A 209 -10.68 -23.22 -22.73
CA VAL A 209 -11.22 -22.63 -21.48
C VAL A 209 -12.66 -22.13 -21.68
N ALA A 210 -12.98 -21.50 -22.81
CA ALA A 210 -14.34 -21.01 -23.08
C ALA A 210 -15.40 -22.12 -23.06
N SER A 211 -15.04 -23.33 -23.51
CA SER A 211 -15.92 -24.50 -23.54
C SER A 211 -16.47 -24.90 -22.16
N LEU A 212 -15.75 -24.61 -21.07
CA LEU A 212 -16.23 -24.86 -19.70
C LEU A 212 -17.49 -24.04 -19.41
N GLY A 213 -17.51 -22.77 -19.82
CA GLY A 213 -18.65 -21.88 -19.61
C GLY A 213 -19.86 -22.28 -20.46
N GLU A 214 -19.65 -22.66 -21.72
CA GLU A 214 -20.74 -23.16 -22.56
C GLU A 214 -21.28 -24.50 -22.06
N GLU A 215 -20.42 -25.42 -21.61
CA GLU A 215 -20.89 -26.66 -20.98
C GLU A 215 -21.65 -26.39 -19.68
N ALA A 216 -21.19 -25.43 -18.86
CA ALA A 216 -21.89 -25.02 -17.65
C ALA A 216 -23.29 -24.50 -17.98
N ARG A 217 -23.45 -23.77 -19.08
CA ARG A 217 -24.75 -23.32 -19.58
C ARG A 217 -25.64 -24.50 -19.98
N VAL A 218 -25.10 -25.52 -20.65
CA VAL A 218 -25.84 -26.75 -20.96
C VAL A 218 -26.33 -27.44 -19.68
N ALA A 219 -25.45 -27.63 -18.69
CA ALA A 219 -25.81 -28.23 -17.40
C ALA A 219 -26.89 -27.42 -16.67
N ARG A 220 -26.75 -26.10 -16.66
CA ARG A 220 -27.71 -25.17 -16.04
C ARG A 220 -29.10 -25.25 -16.69
N THR A 221 -29.17 -25.35 -18.02
CA THR A 221 -30.43 -25.53 -18.76
C THR A 221 -31.08 -26.87 -18.46
N ALA A 222 -30.30 -27.92 -18.27
CA ALA A 222 -30.79 -29.23 -17.81
C ALA A 222 -31.24 -29.24 -16.33
N GLY A 223 -31.10 -28.12 -15.61
CA GLY A 223 -31.42 -28.01 -14.19
C GLY A 223 -30.34 -28.55 -13.25
N ASP A 224 -29.17 -28.90 -13.77
CA ASP A 224 -28.00 -29.34 -13.00
C ASP A 224 -27.13 -28.15 -12.60
N TRP A 225 -27.53 -27.52 -11.50
CA TRP A 225 -26.83 -26.39 -10.92
C TRP A 225 -25.44 -26.74 -10.37
N ASN A 226 -25.26 -27.96 -9.88
CA ASN A 226 -24.02 -28.34 -9.22
C ASN A 226 -22.89 -28.40 -10.24
N THR A 227 -23.11 -29.12 -11.34
CA THR A 227 -22.15 -29.19 -12.45
C THR A 227 -21.91 -27.83 -13.07
N ALA A 228 -22.96 -27.00 -13.24
CA ALA A 228 -22.79 -25.65 -13.79
C ALA A 228 -21.86 -24.77 -12.93
N ILE A 229 -22.03 -24.79 -11.60
CA ILE A 229 -21.18 -24.02 -10.67
C ILE A 229 -19.74 -24.51 -10.72
N GLU A 230 -19.52 -25.83 -10.67
CA GLU A 230 -18.18 -26.41 -10.73
C GLU A 230 -17.46 -26.08 -12.04
N LEU A 231 -18.16 -26.11 -13.17
CA LEU A 231 -17.60 -25.76 -14.48
C LEU A 231 -17.26 -24.27 -14.59
N TYR A 232 -18.14 -23.36 -14.16
CA TYR A 232 -17.81 -21.92 -14.14
C TYR A 232 -16.68 -21.59 -13.16
N ALA A 233 -16.61 -22.26 -12.00
CA ALA A 233 -15.51 -22.09 -11.06
C ALA A 233 -14.18 -22.61 -11.63
N THR A 234 -14.21 -23.73 -12.34
CA THR A 234 -13.06 -24.26 -13.08
C THR A 234 -12.63 -23.29 -14.18
N GLN A 235 -13.58 -22.69 -14.90
CA GLN A 235 -13.31 -21.65 -15.90
C GLN A 235 -12.61 -20.42 -15.27
N ASN A 236 -13.08 -20.00 -14.09
CA ASN A 236 -12.46 -18.90 -13.33
C ASN A 236 -11.02 -19.23 -12.91
N LEU A 237 -10.75 -20.46 -12.45
CA LEU A 237 -9.41 -20.91 -12.08
C LEU A 237 -8.42 -20.85 -13.26
N HIS A 238 -8.89 -21.03 -14.48
CA HIS A 238 -8.08 -20.85 -15.69
C HIS A 238 -7.93 -19.38 -16.11
N GLY A 239 -8.35 -18.41 -15.29
CA GLY A 239 -8.14 -16.97 -15.49
C GLY A 239 -9.25 -16.26 -16.27
N SER A 240 -10.38 -16.93 -16.55
CA SER A 240 -11.47 -16.33 -17.32
C SER A 240 -12.38 -15.45 -16.46
N ALA A 241 -12.48 -14.16 -16.80
CA ALA A 241 -13.44 -13.24 -16.18
C ALA A 241 -14.92 -13.61 -16.47
N VAL A 242 -15.17 -14.39 -17.53
CA VAL A 242 -16.50 -14.95 -17.82
C VAL A 242 -16.92 -15.90 -16.69
N GLY A 243 -16.03 -16.79 -16.25
CA GLY A 243 -16.32 -17.72 -15.15
C GLY A 243 -16.70 -16.96 -13.86
N TYR A 244 -15.90 -15.95 -13.50
CA TYR A 244 -16.20 -15.04 -12.38
C TYR A 244 -17.60 -14.39 -12.51
N THR A 245 -17.88 -13.79 -13.66
CA THR A 245 -19.12 -13.06 -13.91
C THR A 245 -20.34 -14.00 -13.93
N SER A 246 -20.22 -15.18 -14.53
CA SER A 246 -21.27 -16.20 -14.56
C SER A 246 -21.63 -16.68 -13.15
N LEU A 247 -20.65 -16.86 -12.26
CA LEU A 247 -20.91 -17.23 -10.87
C LEU A 247 -21.66 -16.13 -10.12
N LYS A 248 -21.34 -14.84 -10.36
CA LYS A 248 -22.13 -13.72 -9.82
C LYS A 248 -23.58 -13.74 -10.31
N LEU A 249 -23.80 -14.03 -11.59
CA LEU A 249 -25.15 -14.16 -12.15
C LEU A 249 -25.92 -15.33 -11.53
N LEU A 250 -25.26 -16.49 -11.33
CA LEU A 250 -25.89 -17.62 -10.65
C LEU A 250 -26.27 -17.29 -9.20
N VAL A 251 -25.45 -16.52 -8.47
CA VAL A 251 -25.82 -16.03 -7.13
C VAL A 251 -27.06 -15.14 -7.20
N ALA A 252 -27.13 -14.21 -8.16
CA ALA A 252 -28.30 -13.35 -8.33
C ALA A 252 -29.57 -14.15 -8.66
N ASP A 253 -29.47 -15.14 -9.55
CA ASP A 253 -30.57 -16.05 -9.87
C ASP A 253 -31.05 -16.80 -8.62
N LEU A 254 -30.13 -17.42 -7.86
CA LEU A 254 -30.45 -18.15 -6.64
C LEU A 254 -31.09 -17.24 -5.59
N ALA A 255 -30.60 -16.02 -5.44
CA ALA A 255 -31.16 -15.02 -4.52
C ALA A 255 -32.58 -14.62 -4.92
N ALA A 256 -32.90 -14.57 -6.21
CA ALA A 256 -34.22 -14.22 -6.72
C ALA A 256 -35.24 -15.38 -6.63
N MET A 257 -34.81 -16.62 -6.38
CA MET A 257 -35.70 -17.77 -6.36
C MET A 257 -36.70 -17.76 -5.20
N PRO A 258 -37.90 -18.38 -5.39
CA PRO A 258 -38.79 -18.74 -4.30
C PRO A 258 -38.11 -19.66 -3.29
N GLU A 259 -38.48 -19.54 -2.00
CA GLU A 259 -37.82 -20.26 -0.90
C GLU A 259 -37.81 -21.78 -1.08
N GLU A 260 -38.91 -22.38 -1.51
CA GLU A 260 -39.01 -23.83 -1.73
C GLU A 260 -38.04 -24.33 -2.80
N GLN A 261 -37.94 -23.59 -3.92
CA GLN A 261 -37.03 -23.95 -5.01
C GLN A 261 -35.58 -23.81 -4.56
N LEU A 262 -35.25 -22.71 -3.88
CA LEU A 262 -33.91 -22.46 -3.36
C LEU A 262 -33.51 -23.52 -2.31
N ALA A 263 -34.41 -23.87 -1.40
CA ALA A 263 -34.18 -24.92 -0.40
C ALA A 263 -33.86 -26.28 -1.05
N GLU A 264 -34.54 -26.63 -2.14
CA GLU A 264 -34.21 -27.83 -2.91
C GLU A 264 -32.81 -27.75 -3.54
N ARG A 265 -32.44 -26.59 -4.12
CA ARG A 265 -31.10 -26.41 -4.71
C ARG A 265 -29.98 -26.44 -3.69
N LEU A 266 -30.21 -25.91 -2.48
CA LEU A 266 -29.25 -25.87 -1.39
C LEU A 266 -28.86 -27.25 -0.84
N LYS A 267 -29.60 -28.32 -1.19
CA LYS A 267 -29.17 -29.71 -0.93
C LYS A 267 -27.90 -30.07 -1.69
N GLY A 268 -27.66 -29.41 -2.83
CA GLY A 268 -26.45 -29.57 -3.63
C GLY A 268 -25.26 -28.85 -2.99
N LYS A 269 -24.15 -29.58 -2.81
CA LYS A 269 -22.94 -29.03 -2.19
C LYS A 269 -22.41 -27.80 -2.95
N PRO A 270 -22.12 -27.82 -4.26
CA PRO A 270 -21.67 -26.62 -4.98
C PRO A 270 -22.59 -25.40 -4.84
N VAL A 271 -23.91 -25.59 -4.83
CA VAL A 271 -24.88 -24.49 -4.61
C VAL A 271 -24.70 -23.90 -3.22
N GLN A 272 -24.67 -24.75 -2.18
CA GLN A 272 -24.42 -24.33 -0.80
C GLN A 272 -23.11 -23.54 -0.67
N GLN A 273 -22.05 -24.03 -1.30
CA GLN A 273 -20.73 -23.41 -1.23
C GLN A 273 -20.66 -22.07 -1.99
N LEU A 274 -21.32 -21.94 -3.14
CA LEU A 274 -21.42 -20.69 -3.88
C LEU A 274 -22.19 -19.62 -3.09
N VAL A 275 -23.32 -20.01 -2.49
CA VAL A 275 -24.09 -19.09 -1.62
C VAL A 275 -23.24 -18.67 -0.42
N THR A 276 -22.56 -19.62 0.22
CA THR A 276 -21.64 -19.32 1.33
C THR A 276 -20.53 -18.34 0.91
N ALA A 277 -19.91 -18.57 -0.25
CA ALA A 277 -18.87 -17.70 -0.81
C ALA A 277 -19.39 -16.28 -1.04
N SER A 278 -20.62 -16.13 -1.55
CA SER A 278 -21.23 -14.82 -1.78
C SER A 278 -21.51 -14.05 -0.48
N LEU A 279 -21.94 -14.76 0.57
CA LEU A 279 -22.28 -14.17 1.86
C LEU A 279 -21.03 -13.74 2.65
N ILE A 280 -20.03 -14.62 2.77
CA ILE A 280 -18.80 -14.31 3.51
C ILE A 280 -18.01 -13.17 2.88
N SER A 281 -18.13 -13.01 1.55
CA SER A 281 -17.47 -11.95 0.80
C SER A 281 -18.31 -10.68 0.63
N ARG A 282 -19.51 -10.62 1.23
CA ARG A 282 -20.46 -9.51 1.07
C ARG A 282 -20.66 -9.10 -0.40
N LEU A 283 -20.80 -10.08 -1.29
CA LEU A 283 -20.91 -9.84 -2.72
C LEU A 283 -22.14 -8.95 -3.02
N GLY A 284 -21.91 -7.84 -3.74
CA GLY A 284 -22.98 -6.93 -4.15
C GLY A 284 -23.34 -5.88 -3.10
N TRP A 285 -22.64 -5.81 -1.97
CA TRP A 285 -22.75 -4.70 -1.03
C TRP A 285 -22.17 -3.42 -1.63
N SER A 286 -22.84 -2.32 -1.39
CA SER A 286 -22.35 -0.97 -1.68
C SER A 286 -22.72 -0.06 -0.52
N PHE A 287 -21.73 0.57 0.11
CA PHE A 287 -21.89 1.67 1.08
C PHE A 287 -23.12 1.58 2.00
N GLY A 288 -23.21 0.51 2.81
CA GLY A 288 -24.27 0.34 3.81
C GLY A 288 -25.59 -0.23 3.28
N GLU A 289 -25.70 -0.52 1.98
CA GLU A 289 -26.88 -1.18 1.40
C GLU A 289 -26.69 -2.70 1.39
N GLN A 290 -27.44 -3.38 2.27
CA GLN A 290 -27.54 -4.83 2.26
C GLN A 290 -28.49 -5.28 1.12
N PRO A 291 -28.11 -6.26 0.29
CA PRO A 291 -29.00 -6.86 -0.71
C PRO A 291 -30.31 -7.41 -0.10
N ALA A 292 -31.45 -7.08 -0.72
CA ALA A 292 -32.80 -7.39 -0.20
C ALA A 292 -33.09 -8.89 0.06
N ASN A 293 -32.34 -9.80 -0.57
CA ASN A 293 -32.52 -11.25 -0.45
C ASN A 293 -31.48 -11.95 0.43
N GLU A 294 -30.54 -11.22 1.04
CA GLU A 294 -29.44 -11.83 1.78
C GLU A 294 -29.92 -12.55 3.04
N LEU A 295 -30.82 -11.94 3.82
CA LEU A 295 -31.39 -12.55 5.01
C LEU A 295 -32.11 -13.88 4.70
N LYS A 296 -32.76 -13.96 3.53
CA LYS A 296 -33.38 -15.21 3.04
C LYS A 296 -32.31 -16.26 2.74
N LEU A 297 -31.23 -15.89 2.04
CA LEU A 297 -30.11 -16.78 1.75
C LEU A 297 -29.48 -17.32 3.05
N ILE A 298 -29.22 -16.46 4.04
CA ILE A 298 -28.63 -16.84 5.32
C ILE A 298 -29.52 -17.86 6.04
N LYS A 299 -30.82 -17.57 6.19
CA LYS A 299 -31.77 -18.46 6.89
C LYS A 299 -31.88 -19.83 6.22
N LEU A 300 -32.04 -19.87 4.90
CA LEU A 300 -32.15 -21.13 4.17
C LEU A 300 -30.83 -21.91 4.16
N LEU A 301 -29.70 -21.21 4.07
CA LEU A 301 -28.37 -21.82 4.16
C LEU A 301 -28.18 -22.48 5.53
N GLN A 302 -28.43 -21.76 6.62
CA GLN A 302 -28.36 -22.30 7.99
C GLN A 302 -29.20 -23.57 8.13
N ASN A 303 -30.46 -23.54 7.69
CA ASN A 303 -31.35 -24.71 7.75
C ASN A 303 -30.86 -25.90 6.90
N SER A 304 -30.25 -25.64 5.73
CA SER A 304 -29.74 -26.68 4.84
C SER A 304 -28.47 -27.37 5.36
N THR A 305 -27.76 -26.73 6.29
CA THR A 305 -26.44 -27.18 6.78
C THR A 305 -26.49 -28.04 8.04
N LEU A 306 -27.68 -28.29 8.58
CA LEU A 306 -27.93 -29.17 9.73
C LEU A 306 -27.60 -30.64 9.38
N GLY A 307 -26.30 -30.99 9.34
CA GLY A 307 -25.80 -32.35 9.11
C GLY A 307 -24.61 -32.48 8.15
N SER A 308 -24.29 -31.45 7.36
CA SER A 308 -23.12 -31.42 6.47
C SER A 308 -22.20 -30.26 6.85
N LEU A 309 -21.11 -30.58 7.55
CA LEU A 309 -20.22 -29.60 8.20
C LEU A 309 -18.90 -29.34 7.44
N ASN A 310 -18.80 -29.78 6.19
CA ASN A 310 -17.57 -29.70 5.38
C ASN A 310 -17.07 -28.27 5.11
N ASN A 311 -17.84 -27.22 5.45
CA ASN A 311 -17.48 -25.79 5.38
C ASN A 311 -17.90 -25.04 6.65
N ALA A 312 -17.86 -25.70 7.81
CA ALA A 312 -18.37 -25.13 9.05
C ALA A 312 -17.60 -23.87 9.50
N ASP A 313 -16.32 -23.71 9.15
CA ASP A 313 -15.58 -22.46 9.37
C ASP A 313 -16.18 -21.27 8.60
N ARG A 314 -16.53 -21.44 7.33
CA ARG A 314 -17.14 -20.38 6.51
C ARG A 314 -18.55 -20.07 6.97
N LEU A 315 -19.33 -21.09 7.33
CA LEU A 315 -20.64 -20.89 7.93
C LEU A 315 -20.51 -20.14 9.25
N ALA A 316 -19.56 -20.51 10.10
CA ALA A 316 -19.28 -19.77 11.33
C ALA A 316 -18.89 -18.31 11.05
N ALA A 317 -18.08 -18.05 10.01
CA ALA A 317 -17.71 -16.70 9.60
C ALA A 317 -18.90 -15.86 9.14
N VAL A 318 -19.77 -16.41 8.29
CA VAL A 318 -21.02 -15.74 7.87
C VAL A 318 -21.86 -15.38 9.10
N ASN A 319 -22.06 -16.32 10.02
CA ASN A 319 -22.85 -16.08 11.24
C ASN A 319 -22.20 -15.02 12.14
N TYR A 320 -20.88 -15.06 12.30
CA TYR A 320 -20.13 -14.09 13.09
C TYR A 320 -20.28 -12.67 12.50
N GLN A 321 -20.12 -12.52 11.18
CA GLN A 321 -20.25 -11.23 10.48
C GLN A 321 -21.66 -10.64 10.57
N GLN A 322 -22.68 -11.46 10.77
CA GLN A 322 -24.08 -11.04 10.97
C GLN A 322 -24.43 -10.80 12.45
N GLY A 323 -23.49 -11.06 13.37
CA GLY A 323 -23.70 -10.92 14.82
C GLY A 323 -24.41 -12.10 15.49
N ASP A 324 -24.67 -13.21 14.77
CA ASP A 324 -25.17 -14.45 15.36
C ASP A 324 -24.02 -15.30 15.92
N PHE A 325 -23.50 -14.83 17.06
CA PHE A 325 -22.35 -15.46 17.72
C PHE A 325 -22.67 -16.85 18.28
N ALA A 326 -23.93 -17.14 18.58
CA ALA A 326 -24.35 -18.45 19.08
C ALA A 326 -24.24 -19.51 17.98
N SER A 327 -24.79 -19.22 16.79
CA SER A 327 -24.63 -20.08 15.63
C SER A 327 -23.17 -20.15 15.19
N ALA A 328 -22.43 -19.04 15.21
CA ALA A 328 -21.01 -19.04 14.88
C ALA A 328 -20.20 -20.00 15.80
N LYS A 329 -20.49 -19.99 17.11
CA LYS A 329 -19.88 -20.92 18.07
C LYS A 329 -20.24 -22.38 17.78
N ALA A 330 -21.51 -22.68 17.51
CA ALA A 330 -21.95 -24.02 17.17
C ALA A 330 -21.26 -24.57 15.89
N PHE A 331 -21.12 -23.74 14.86
CA PHE A 331 -20.43 -24.14 13.63
C PHE A 331 -18.92 -24.28 13.84
N VAL A 332 -18.26 -23.39 14.59
CA VAL A 332 -16.81 -23.45 14.78
C VAL A 332 -16.36 -24.68 15.58
N GLU A 333 -17.21 -25.25 16.43
CA GLU A 333 -16.94 -26.52 17.12
C GLU A 333 -16.72 -27.69 16.15
N HIS A 334 -17.24 -27.58 14.93
CA HIS A 334 -17.11 -28.60 13.87
C HIS A 334 -16.19 -28.19 12.72
N ALA A 335 -15.58 -27.01 12.77
CA ALA A 335 -14.84 -26.38 11.68
C ALA A 335 -13.39 -26.90 11.47
N GLY A 336 -12.98 -27.94 12.19
CA GLY A 336 -11.59 -28.43 12.17
C GLY A 336 -10.59 -27.39 12.67
N ASP A 337 -9.33 -27.52 12.25
CA ASP A 337 -8.19 -26.71 12.74
C ASP A 337 -7.59 -25.77 11.68
N GLY A 338 -8.39 -25.34 10.70
CA GLY A 338 -7.97 -24.36 9.69
C GLY A 338 -7.77 -22.95 10.26
N GLY A 339 -7.02 -22.10 9.54
CA GLY A 339 -6.72 -20.73 9.96
C GLY A 339 -7.96 -19.90 10.31
N LEU A 340 -8.99 -19.92 9.45
CA LEU A 340 -10.24 -19.21 9.70
C LEU A 340 -10.99 -19.72 10.94
N ALA A 341 -11.00 -21.03 11.17
CA ALA A 341 -11.61 -21.62 12.36
C ALA A 341 -10.92 -21.15 13.64
N TRP A 342 -9.58 -21.14 13.67
CA TRP A 342 -8.81 -20.62 14.80
C TRP A 342 -8.99 -19.12 15.00
N TRP A 343 -9.06 -18.34 13.92
CA TRP A 343 -9.31 -16.91 14.01
C TRP A 343 -10.69 -16.60 14.61
N LEU A 344 -11.72 -17.34 14.20
CA LEU A 344 -13.07 -17.27 14.78
C LEU A 344 -13.08 -17.65 16.27
N ARG A 345 -12.37 -18.72 16.66
CA ARG A 345 -12.21 -19.10 18.08
C ARG A 345 -11.55 -17.98 18.88
N ALA A 346 -10.56 -17.29 18.31
CA ALA A 346 -9.91 -16.16 18.95
C ALA A 346 -10.88 -14.99 19.18
N LYS A 347 -11.65 -14.62 18.15
CA LYS A 347 -12.65 -13.55 18.24
C LYS A 347 -13.78 -13.86 19.23
N LEU A 348 -14.29 -15.09 19.21
CA LEU A 348 -15.30 -15.55 20.18
C LEU A 348 -14.75 -15.56 21.61
N ALA A 349 -13.50 -15.99 21.82
CA ALA A 349 -12.86 -15.94 23.13
C ALA A 349 -12.67 -14.51 23.64
N LEU A 350 -12.30 -13.56 22.77
CA LEU A 350 -12.25 -12.13 23.13
C LEU A 350 -13.61 -11.60 23.56
N ARG A 351 -14.67 -11.99 22.84
CA ARG A 351 -16.04 -11.61 23.17
C ARG A 351 -16.49 -12.18 24.53
N ASP A 352 -16.08 -13.40 24.85
CA ASP A 352 -16.31 -14.05 26.14
C ASP A 352 -15.41 -13.48 27.26
N GLY A 353 -14.49 -12.56 26.94
CA GLY A 353 -13.57 -11.92 27.88
C GLY A 353 -12.32 -12.76 28.21
N ASP A 354 -12.16 -13.94 27.58
CA ASP A 354 -11.01 -14.82 27.80
C ASP A 354 -9.85 -14.46 26.86
N LYS A 355 -9.05 -13.48 27.30
CA LYS A 355 -7.87 -13.01 26.57
C LYS A 355 -6.78 -14.08 26.43
N THR A 356 -6.71 -15.04 27.35
CA THR A 356 -5.71 -16.12 27.31
C THR A 356 -6.06 -17.12 26.22
N ALA A 357 -7.32 -17.57 26.18
CA ALA A 357 -7.81 -18.43 25.10
C ALA A 357 -7.73 -17.71 23.74
N ALA A 358 -8.06 -16.42 23.71
CA ALA A 358 -7.91 -15.61 22.50
C ALA A 358 -6.47 -15.58 21.98
N ALA A 359 -5.49 -15.27 22.84
CA ALA A 359 -4.08 -15.24 22.45
C ALA A 359 -3.60 -16.61 21.94
N ALA A 360 -4.00 -17.70 22.60
CA ALA A 360 -3.67 -19.06 22.16
C ALA A 360 -4.30 -19.40 20.79
N ALA A 361 -5.55 -18.98 20.57
CA ALA A 361 -6.25 -19.21 19.30
C ALA A 361 -5.65 -18.36 18.17
N TYR A 362 -5.27 -17.10 18.42
CA TYR A 362 -4.54 -16.28 17.44
C TYR A 362 -3.21 -16.89 17.04
N ALA A 363 -2.42 -17.42 18.00
CA ALA A 363 -1.17 -18.10 17.69
C ALA A 363 -1.38 -19.32 16.77
N LYS A 364 -2.44 -20.10 17.00
CA LYS A 364 -2.80 -21.23 16.13
C LYS A 364 -3.30 -20.76 14.76
N ALA A 365 -4.08 -19.69 14.68
CA ALA A 365 -4.52 -19.11 13.43
C ALA A 365 -3.32 -18.64 12.58
N ALA A 366 -2.35 -17.97 13.21
CA ALA A 366 -1.14 -17.48 12.56
C ALA A 366 -0.26 -18.61 12.00
N GLN A 367 -0.31 -19.80 12.59
CA GLN A 367 0.39 -21.01 12.12
C GLN A 367 -0.38 -21.74 11.03
N ALA A 368 -1.71 -21.73 11.08
CA ALA A 368 -2.57 -22.47 10.17
C ALA A 368 -2.84 -21.73 8.84
N PHE A 369 -2.75 -20.39 8.81
CA PHE A 369 -2.86 -19.64 7.56
C PHE A 369 -1.58 -19.77 6.70
N PRO A 370 -1.70 -20.06 5.40
CA PRO A 370 -0.58 -20.00 4.46
C PRO A 370 0.02 -18.59 4.39
N GLN A 371 1.34 -18.51 4.24
CA GLN A 371 2.09 -17.24 4.18
C GLN A 371 1.70 -16.37 2.96
N ASN A 372 1.32 -17.00 1.86
CA ASN A 372 1.00 -16.35 0.59
C ASN A 372 -0.51 -16.25 0.33
N GLU A 373 -1.36 -16.58 1.31
CA GLU A 373 -2.80 -16.41 1.17
C GLU A 373 -3.16 -14.92 1.18
N SER A 374 -3.86 -14.47 0.14
CA SER A 374 -4.34 -13.10 0.02
C SER A 374 -5.80 -13.11 -0.40
N TRP A 375 -6.61 -12.33 0.31
CA TRP A 375 -8.01 -12.06 -0.03
C TRP A 375 -8.13 -10.73 -0.80
N GLY A 376 -7.03 -10.17 -1.30
CA GLY A 376 -7.06 -8.96 -2.12
C GLY A 376 -7.51 -7.71 -1.36
N ASP A 377 -7.90 -6.69 -2.12
CA ASP A 377 -8.16 -5.36 -1.58
C ASP A 377 -9.60 -5.21 -1.08
N ARG A 378 -9.75 -4.51 0.05
CA ARG A 378 -11.03 -4.09 0.64
C ARG A 378 -10.95 -2.65 1.12
N ARG A 379 -12.12 -2.07 1.40
CA ARG A 379 -12.26 -0.76 2.05
C ARG A 379 -13.04 -0.90 3.34
N THR A 380 -12.58 -0.25 4.40
CA THR A 380 -13.33 -0.12 5.66
C THR A 380 -14.50 0.87 5.48
N PRO A 381 -15.47 0.92 6.42
CA PRO A 381 -16.50 1.95 6.41
C PRO A 381 -15.97 3.39 6.39
N ASP A 382 -14.75 3.61 6.90
CA ASP A 382 -14.07 4.91 6.95
C ASP A 382 -13.25 5.20 5.68
N PHE A 383 -13.41 4.39 4.62
CA PHE A 383 -12.70 4.45 3.34
C PHE A 383 -11.20 4.13 3.38
N ASP A 384 -10.68 3.68 4.52
CA ASP A 384 -9.31 3.14 4.57
C ASP A 384 -9.20 1.88 3.73
N TYR A 385 -8.09 1.73 3.00
CA TYR A 385 -7.83 0.54 2.20
C TYR A 385 -7.02 -0.49 2.98
N GLU A 386 -7.30 -1.76 2.73
CA GLU A 386 -6.52 -2.88 3.26
C GLU A 386 -6.34 -3.93 2.16
N THR A 387 -5.10 -4.31 1.88
CA THR A 387 -4.83 -5.55 1.13
C THR A 387 -4.84 -6.69 2.14
N LEU A 388 -5.97 -7.38 2.25
CA LEU A 388 -6.20 -8.34 3.32
C LEU A 388 -5.41 -9.63 3.08
N GLN A 389 -4.38 -9.82 3.91
CA GLN A 389 -3.70 -11.11 4.06
C GLN A 389 -4.07 -11.68 5.44
N PRO A 390 -4.80 -12.82 5.52
CA PRO A 390 -5.36 -13.29 6.78
C PRO A 390 -4.33 -13.53 7.86
N LYS A 391 -3.15 -14.05 7.48
CA LYS A 391 -2.04 -14.24 8.41
C LYS A 391 -1.57 -12.91 9.00
N CYS A 392 -1.31 -11.92 8.16
CA CYS A 392 -0.89 -10.59 8.60
C CYS A 392 -1.94 -9.97 9.52
N ARG A 393 -3.23 -10.05 9.16
CA ARG A 393 -4.32 -9.50 9.96
C ARG A 393 -4.39 -10.17 11.33
N VAL A 394 -4.29 -11.49 11.39
CA VAL A 394 -4.21 -12.27 12.63
C VAL A 394 -3.01 -11.87 13.48
N ASP A 395 -1.83 -11.71 12.88
CA ASP A 395 -0.62 -11.29 13.59
C ASP A 395 -0.78 -9.85 14.13
N GLY A 396 -1.36 -8.93 13.35
CA GLY A 396 -1.65 -7.57 13.80
C GLY A 396 -2.70 -7.48 14.90
N GLU A 397 -3.77 -8.28 14.83
CA GLU A 397 -4.74 -8.41 15.94
C GLU A 397 -4.09 -9.02 17.19
N SER A 398 -3.19 -10.00 17.02
CA SER A 398 -2.41 -10.56 18.13
C SER A 398 -1.50 -9.50 18.78
N ALA A 399 -0.94 -8.59 17.98
CA ALA A 399 -0.10 -7.49 18.46
C ALA A 399 -0.84 -6.55 19.41
N ILE A 400 -2.15 -6.32 19.18
CA ILE A 400 -3.00 -5.54 20.10
C ILE A 400 -3.03 -6.19 21.49
N LEU A 401 -3.15 -7.51 21.57
CA LEU A 401 -3.15 -8.23 22.85
C LEU A 401 -1.76 -8.24 23.49
N ALA A 402 -0.69 -8.33 22.70
CA ALA A 402 0.68 -8.23 23.19
C ALA A 402 0.97 -6.82 23.77
N LEU A 403 0.56 -5.74 23.10
CA LEU A 403 0.62 -4.37 23.62
C LEU A 403 -0.08 -4.25 24.97
N GLN A 404 -1.29 -4.79 25.07
CA GLN A 404 -2.09 -4.76 26.30
C GLN A 404 -1.43 -5.51 27.47
N ARG A 405 -0.63 -6.55 27.20
CA ARG A 405 0.14 -7.29 28.21
C ARG A 405 1.50 -6.66 28.56
N GLY A 406 1.93 -5.65 27.81
CA GLY A 406 3.27 -5.05 27.95
C GLY A 406 4.37 -5.77 27.17
N ASP A 407 4.02 -6.72 26.29
CA ASP A 407 4.97 -7.48 25.45
C ASP A 407 5.33 -6.67 24.18
N TYR A 408 5.89 -5.47 24.34
CA TYR A 408 6.03 -4.49 23.24
C TYR A 408 6.89 -4.96 22.07
N LEU A 409 7.99 -5.67 22.34
CA LEU A 409 8.85 -6.20 21.29
C LEU A 409 8.15 -7.28 20.46
N GLN A 410 7.34 -8.12 21.11
CA GLN A 410 6.52 -9.12 20.43
C GLN A 410 5.47 -8.44 19.54
N ALA A 411 4.76 -7.43 20.07
CA ALA A 411 3.78 -6.70 19.31
C ALA A 411 4.37 -6.03 18.07
N PHE A 412 5.54 -5.39 18.24
CA PHE A 412 6.27 -4.79 17.14
C PHE A 412 6.66 -5.84 16.07
N ASP A 413 7.23 -6.97 16.48
CA ASP A 413 7.65 -8.03 15.57
C ASP A 413 6.46 -8.62 14.78
N GLN A 414 5.30 -8.80 15.43
CA GLN A 414 4.08 -9.26 14.76
C GLN A 414 3.57 -8.28 13.70
N LEU A 415 3.58 -6.97 13.99
CA LEU A 415 3.21 -5.94 13.02
C LEU A 415 4.24 -5.84 11.88
N TYR A 416 5.53 -5.84 12.22
CA TYR A 416 6.63 -5.71 11.26
C TYR A 416 6.67 -6.85 10.23
N ARG A 417 6.33 -8.08 10.63
CA ARG A 417 6.22 -9.23 9.71
C ARG A 417 5.21 -9.04 8.59
N SER A 418 4.23 -8.15 8.77
CA SER A 418 3.23 -7.80 7.76
C SER A 418 3.76 -6.82 6.69
N GLN A 419 5.03 -6.43 6.78
CA GLN A 419 5.70 -5.56 5.81
C GLN A 419 4.89 -4.27 5.59
N SER A 420 4.58 -3.93 4.33
CA SER A 420 3.91 -2.69 3.96
C SER A 420 2.44 -2.64 4.41
N ILE A 421 1.82 -3.78 4.73
CA ILE A 421 0.38 -3.85 5.03
C ILE A 421 0.04 -3.11 6.31
N TYR A 422 0.82 -3.31 7.39
CA TYR A 422 0.63 -2.63 8.68
C TYR A 422 1.87 -1.83 9.10
N TRP A 423 2.61 -1.29 8.13
CA TRP A 423 3.83 -0.52 8.39
C TRP A 423 3.56 0.67 9.33
N PHE A 424 2.43 1.35 9.22
CA PHE A 424 2.15 2.54 10.02
C PHE A 424 1.93 2.22 11.50
N ASP A 425 1.28 1.09 11.79
CA ASP A 425 1.18 0.58 13.15
C ASP A 425 2.55 0.14 13.69
N ALA A 426 3.33 -0.59 12.87
CA ALA A 426 4.69 -1.02 13.24
C ALA A 426 5.62 0.18 13.52
N ALA A 427 5.59 1.21 12.67
CA ALA A 427 6.34 2.45 12.82
C ALA A 427 5.94 3.21 14.08
N THR A 428 4.65 3.27 14.39
CA THR A 428 4.14 3.90 15.62
C THR A 428 4.68 3.17 16.86
N VAL A 429 4.65 1.84 16.88
CA VAL A 429 5.20 1.06 18.00
C VAL A 429 6.72 1.22 18.09
N ALA A 430 7.45 1.15 16.97
CA ALA A 430 8.90 1.33 16.92
C ALA A 430 9.34 2.70 17.45
N GLU A 431 8.65 3.77 17.02
CA GLU A 431 9.06 5.14 17.33
C GLU A 431 8.55 5.62 18.69
N ARG A 432 7.33 5.23 19.08
CA ARG A 432 6.65 5.78 20.26
C ARG A 432 6.65 4.83 21.45
N VAL A 433 6.68 3.51 21.26
CA VAL A 433 6.51 2.53 22.37
C VAL A 433 7.82 1.85 22.76
N LEU A 434 8.59 1.36 21.79
CA LEU A 434 9.87 0.74 22.08
C LEU A 434 10.86 1.76 22.66
N THR A 435 11.70 1.31 23.58
CA THR A 435 12.88 2.10 23.95
C THR A 435 13.87 2.14 22.78
N LEU A 436 14.77 3.13 22.79
CA LEU A 436 15.80 3.22 21.77
C LEU A 436 16.68 1.95 21.73
N ASP A 437 17.04 1.40 22.89
CA ASP A 437 17.84 0.18 23.01
C ASP A 437 17.10 -1.05 22.48
N GLU A 438 15.82 -1.20 22.81
CA GLU A 438 14.96 -2.30 22.30
C GLU A 438 14.90 -2.26 20.77
N LEU A 439 14.61 -1.08 20.20
CA LEU A 439 14.52 -0.88 18.75
C LEU A 439 15.88 -1.14 18.07
N LYS A 440 16.96 -0.56 18.59
CA LYS A 440 18.30 -0.71 18.03
C LYS A 440 18.75 -2.17 18.05
N HIS A 441 18.56 -2.86 19.18
CA HIS A 441 18.90 -4.27 19.30
C HIS A 441 18.12 -5.13 18.30
N TYR A 442 16.82 -4.88 18.13
CA TYR A 442 16.03 -5.60 17.14
C TYR A 442 16.53 -5.35 15.72
N VAL A 443 16.78 -4.09 15.34
CA VAL A 443 17.28 -3.74 14.00
C VAL A 443 18.64 -4.38 13.72
N ASP A 444 19.56 -4.34 14.68
CA ASP A 444 20.91 -4.89 14.53
C ASP A 444 20.92 -6.42 14.41
N THR A 445 19.95 -7.10 15.02
CA THR A 445 19.90 -8.57 15.05
C THR A 445 18.99 -9.19 13.99
N GLN A 446 17.89 -8.53 13.63
CA GLN A 446 16.83 -9.10 12.79
C GLN A 446 16.65 -8.39 11.43
N VAL A 447 17.20 -7.18 11.25
CA VAL A 447 16.89 -6.33 10.09
C VAL A 447 18.17 -5.97 9.32
N PRO A 448 18.67 -6.89 8.47
CA PRO A 448 19.85 -6.61 7.65
C PRO A 448 19.59 -5.42 6.72
N ALA A 449 20.64 -4.64 6.44
CA ALA A 449 20.56 -3.53 5.52
C ALA A 449 20.25 -4.05 4.10
N PRO A 450 19.12 -3.64 3.48
CA PRO A 450 18.84 -4.01 2.09
C PRO A 450 19.78 -3.26 1.13
N PRO A 451 19.92 -3.73 -0.13
CA PRO A 451 20.63 -2.98 -1.15
C PRO A 451 20.02 -1.59 -1.37
N PRO A 452 20.82 -0.56 -1.61
CA PRO A 452 20.31 0.77 -1.91
C PRO A 452 19.56 0.77 -3.25
N LEU A 453 18.46 1.53 -3.33
CA LEU A 453 17.73 1.72 -4.58
C LEU A 453 18.62 2.38 -5.64
N SER A 454 18.61 1.82 -6.86
CA SER A 454 19.30 2.38 -8.01
C SER A 454 18.66 3.69 -8.47
N GLN A 455 19.34 4.45 -9.33
CA GLN A 455 18.74 5.66 -9.91
C GLN A 455 17.48 5.32 -10.71
N HIS A 456 17.49 4.20 -11.45
CA HIS A 456 16.34 3.72 -12.21
C HIS A 456 15.14 3.41 -11.30
N ASP A 457 15.37 2.77 -10.14
CA ASP A 457 14.31 2.49 -9.16
C ASP A 457 13.69 3.79 -8.65
N ARG A 458 14.52 4.79 -8.37
CA ARG A 458 14.06 6.11 -7.90
C ARG A 458 13.27 6.86 -8.97
N ASP A 459 13.77 6.84 -10.21
CA ASP A 459 13.11 7.48 -11.36
C ASP A 459 11.74 6.84 -11.64
N ASN A 460 11.58 5.55 -11.32
CA ASN A 460 10.32 4.82 -11.41
C ASN A 460 9.48 4.83 -10.11
N TYR A 461 9.85 5.65 -9.12
CA TYR A 461 9.12 5.76 -7.85
C TYR A 461 8.95 4.43 -7.11
N VAL A 462 9.92 3.52 -7.19
CA VAL A 462 9.91 2.27 -6.44
C VAL A 462 9.89 2.58 -4.94
N PRO A 463 8.91 2.08 -4.17
CA PRO A 463 8.84 2.30 -2.73
C PRO A 463 10.08 1.77 -2.00
N LEU A 464 10.48 2.47 -0.95
CA LEU A 464 11.57 2.01 -0.10
C LEU A 464 11.17 0.69 0.61
N PRO A 465 12.03 -0.34 0.64
CA PRO A 465 11.75 -1.55 1.40
C PRO A 465 11.52 -1.22 2.88
N VAL A 466 10.55 -1.91 3.51
CA VAL A 466 10.18 -1.68 4.92
C VAL A 466 11.38 -1.82 5.87
N ALA A 467 12.31 -2.73 5.58
CA ALA A 467 13.57 -2.86 6.31
C ALA A 467 14.41 -1.58 6.26
N ALA A 468 14.52 -0.92 5.10
CA ALA A 468 15.21 0.36 4.99
C ALA A 468 14.43 1.50 5.68
N SER A 469 13.10 1.51 5.59
CA SER A 469 12.26 2.48 6.30
C SER A 469 12.45 2.40 7.82
N LEU A 470 12.49 1.20 8.40
CA LEU A 470 12.75 0.99 9.83
C LEU A 470 14.15 1.43 10.25
N ARG A 471 15.16 1.14 9.43
CA ARG A 471 16.54 1.59 9.68
C ARG A 471 16.64 3.11 9.61
N ASN A 472 16.01 3.75 8.62
CA ASN A 472 15.92 5.20 8.54
C ASN A 472 15.22 5.81 9.77
N LEU A 473 14.11 5.21 10.23
CA LEU A 473 13.41 5.62 11.46
C LEU A 473 14.34 5.58 12.67
N LEU A 474 15.07 4.47 12.87
CA LEU A 474 16.06 4.36 13.94
C LEU A 474 17.17 5.41 13.80
N GLY A 475 17.69 5.64 12.60
CA GLY A 475 18.70 6.67 12.32
C GLY A 475 18.23 8.08 12.72
N ARG A 476 17.00 8.44 12.35
CA ARG A 476 16.41 9.74 12.75
C ARG A 476 16.22 9.84 14.25
N ARG A 477 15.76 8.76 14.90
CA ARG A 477 15.58 8.71 16.36
C ARG A 477 16.90 8.86 17.11
N LEU A 478 17.96 8.18 16.66
CA LEU A 478 19.31 8.32 17.21
C LEU A 478 19.80 9.78 17.16
N LEU A 479 19.58 10.49 16.04
CA LEU A 479 19.93 11.91 15.93
C LEU A 479 19.11 12.81 16.87
N ARG A 480 17.81 12.54 17.05
CA ARG A 480 16.97 13.27 17.99
C ARG A 480 17.41 13.08 19.45
N GLU A 481 17.81 11.85 19.80
CA GLU A 481 18.22 11.49 21.16
C GLU A 481 19.71 11.74 21.46
N GLY A 482 20.48 12.26 20.49
CA GLY A 482 21.87 12.69 20.70
C GLY A 482 22.95 11.64 20.41
N HIS A 483 22.56 10.49 19.86
CA HIS A 483 23.46 9.41 19.44
C HIS A 483 24.02 9.67 18.04
N TYR A 484 24.76 10.78 17.91
CA TYR A 484 25.17 11.35 16.63
C TYR A 484 26.13 10.47 15.80
N GLU A 485 27.03 9.75 16.46
CA GLU A 485 28.06 8.94 15.79
C GLU A 485 27.48 7.63 15.23
N ASP A 486 26.46 7.07 15.89
CA ASP A 486 25.83 5.81 15.50
C ASP A 486 24.82 5.98 14.36
N ALA A 487 24.09 7.09 14.34
CA ALA A 487 22.97 7.31 13.42
C ALA A 487 23.29 7.15 11.93
N PRO A 488 24.44 7.66 11.40
CA PRO A 488 24.74 7.55 9.98
C PRO A 488 24.79 6.12 9.45
N ALA A 489 25.04 5.11 10.28
CA ALA A 489 25.11 3.70 9.83
C ALA A 489 23.75 3.10 9.43
N TYR A 490 22.64 3.74 9.80
CA TYR A 490 21.30 3.20 9.57
C TYR A 490 20.60 3.78 8.35
N PHE A 491 21.07 4.92 7.84
CA PHE A 491 20.45 5.54 6.67
C PHE A 491 20.72 4.76 5.37
N ASP A 492 19.69 4.57 4.55
CA ASP A 492 19.70 3.71 3.37
C ASP A 492 20.67 4.15 2.27
N ASN A 493 20.87 5.46 2.07
CA ASN A 493 21.70 6.01 0.99
C ASN A 493 22.76 7.02 1.45
N ASP A 494 23.81 7.18 0.65
CA ASP A 494 24.96 8.03 0.98
C ASP A 494 24.61 9.50 1.21
N GLY A 495 23.59 10.01 0.51
CA GLY A 495 23.10 11.37 0.69
C GLY A 495 22.60 11.59 2.13
N LEU A 496 21.72 10.71 2.61
CA LEU A 496 21.22 10.77 3.98
C LEU A 496 22.32 10.51 5.01
N ARG A 497 23.23 9.56 4.75
CA ARG A 497 24.40 9.32 5.63
C ARG A 497 25.27 10.55 5.79
N HIS A 498 25.52 11.28 4.70
CA HIS A 498 26.30 12.52 4.72
C HIS A 498 25.57 13.64 5.49
N LYS A 499 24.29 13.85 5.21
CA LYS A 499 23.44 14.84 5.92
C LYS A 499 23.42 14.58 7.43
N ALA A 500 23.20 13.32 7.83
CA ALA A 500 23.21 12.88 9.21
C ALA A 500 24.56 13.11 9.90
N ARG A 501 25.66 12.75 9.22
CA ARG A 501 27.01 12.98 9.72
C ARG A 501 27.30 14.46 9.93
N LEU A 502 26.97 15.31 8.96
CA LEU A 502 27.19 16.76 9.08
C LEU A 502 26.43 17.33 10.28
N TYR A 503 25.14 16.97 10.44
CA TYR A 503 24.36 17.41 11.59
C TYR A 503 25.02 16.97 12.91
N GLY A 504 25.38 15.69 13.01
CA GLY A 504 26.03 15.13 14.19
C GLY A 504 27.37 15.80 14.54
N GLU A 505 28.24 16.00 13.54
CA GLU A 505 29.53 16.67 13.69
C GLU A 505 29.37 18.10 14.21
N GLN A 506 28.40 18.87 13.69
CA GLN A 506 28.15 20.23 14.17
C GLN A 506 27.61 20.25 15.61
N ARG A 507 26.77 19.28 15.99
CA ARG A 507 26.27 19.13 17.36
C ARG A 507 27.42 18.82 18.34
N LEU A 508 28.28 17.85 18.00
CA LEU A 508 29.45 17.50 18.80
C LEU A 508 30.46 18.66 18.87
N ALA A 509 30.70 19.36 17.76
CA ALA A 509 31.60 20.52 17.71
C ALA A 509 31.09 21.66 18.60
N ALA A 510 29.77 21.90 18.64
CA ALA A 510 29.18 22.91 19.52
C ALA A 510 29.41 22.58 21.00
N ASP A 511 29.21 21.33 21.39
CA ASP A 511 29.37 20.89 22.78
C ASP A 511 30.85 20.94 23.21
N ALA A 512 31.77 20.54 22.33
CA ALA A 512 33.22 20.57 22.57
C ALA A 512 33.87 21.97 22.49
N ALA A 513 33.23 22.93 21.82
CA ALA A 513 33.82 24.26 21.59
C ALA A 513 33.92 25.07 22.89
N TRP A 514 35.14 25.32 23.35
CA TRP A 514 35.40 26.17 24.52
C TRP A 514 35.13 27.67 24.25
N TRP A 515 35.27 28.10 22.99
CA TRP A 515 35.15 29.51 22.62
C TRP A 515 33.72 29.85 22.14
N PRO A 516 33.08 30.92 22.66
CA PRO A 516 31.67 31.21 22.39
C PRO A 516 31.31 31.31 20.91
N THR A 517 32.08 32.04 20.08
CA THR A 517 31.72 32.21 18.67
C THR A 517 31.88 30.94 17.84
N ARG A 518 32.81 30.04 18.21
CA ARG A 518 32.93 28.72 17.59
C ARG A 518 31.73 27.84 17.95
N ARG A 519 31.31 27.88 19.22
CA ARG A 519 30.08 27.21 19.68
C ARG A 519 28.85 27.77 18.96
N ALA A 520 28.75 29.09 18.80
CA ALA A 520 27.67 29.74 18.08
C ALA A 520 27.61 29.31 16.60
N ALA A 521 28.75 29.30 15.91
CA ALA A 521 28.83 28.87 14.52
C ALA A 521 28.39 27.41 14.35
N ALA A 522 28.88 26.51 15.20
CA ALA A 522 28.52 25.11 15.17
C ALA A 522 27.02 24.88 15.48
N LEU A 523 26.47 25.58 16.49
CA LEU A 523 25.03 25.53 16.79
C LEU A 523 24.18 26.05 15.63
N PHE A 524 24.59 27.14 14.99
CA PHE A 524 23.88 27.71 13.84
C PHE A 524 23.95 26.79 12.61
N ASN A 525 25.10 26.18 12.33
CA ASN A 525 25.22 25.21 11.23
C ASN A 525 24.38 23.95 11.49
N ALA A 526 24.33 23.46 12.74
CA ALA A 526 23.42 22.37 13.12
C ALA A 526 21.96 22.79 12.95
N ALA A 527 21.62 24.03 13.33
CA ALA A 527 20.28 24.59 13.19
C ALA A 527 19.85 24.67 11.72
N TRP A 528 20.70 25.22 10.85
CA TRP A 528 20.47 25.28 9.41
C TRP A 528 20.29 23.88 8.81
N THR A 529 21.15 22.93 9.20
CA THR A 529 21.05 21.53 8.75
C THR A 529 19.73 20.88 9.18
N ALA A 530 19.31 21.11 10.42
CA ALA A 530 18.01 20.67 10.92
C ALA A 530 16.85 21.33 10.17
N ARG A 531 16.95 22.61 9.79
CA ARG A 531 15.91 23.30 9.04
C ARG A 531 15.77 22.78 7.60
N GLU A 532 16.89 22.55 6.93
CA GLU A 532 16.90 22.20 5.51
C GLU A 532 16.62 20.72 5.28
N TRP A 533 17.18 19.85 6.12
CA TRP A 533 17.10 18.40 5.93
C TRP A 533 16.35 17.69 7.05
N GLY A 534 15.74 18.43 7.97
CA GLY A 534 15.15 17.87 9.18
C GLY A 534 14.05 16.84 8.94
N MET A 535 13.27 16.93 7.85
CA MET A 535 12.32 15.86 7.53
C MET A 535 13.04 14.52 7.29
N ASP A 536 14.16 14.56 6.57
CA ASP A 536 14.93 13.37 6.20
C ASP A 536 15.73 12.77 7.36
N ILE A 537 16.27 13.63 8.25
CA ILE A 537 17.23 13.21 9.29
C ILE A 537 16.71 13.33 10.72
N LEU A 538 15.61 14.06 10.97
CA LEU A 538 15.05 14.27 12.30
C LEU A 538 13.54 14.00 12.36
N GLY A 539 12.86 13.82 11.22
CA GLY A 539 11.42 13.65 11.15
C GLY A 539 10.93 12.40 11.88
N TYR A 540 9.81 12.52 12.58
CA TYR A 540 9.05 11.35 13.04
C TYR A 540 8.43 10.62 11.83
N GLU A 541 8.49 9.28 11.80
CA GLU A 541 7.94 8.48 10.70
C GLU A 541 6.43 8.70 10.57
N MET A 542 5.73 8.70 11.71
CA MET A 542 4.31 9.05 11.85
C MET A 542 4.17 10.43 12.51
N ALA A 543 3.17 10.63 13.36
CA ALA A 543 2.97 11.91 14.04
C ALA A 543 4.21 12.31 14.89
N PRO A 544 4.57 13.61 14.92
CA PRO A 544 3.83 14.72 14.32
C PRO A 544 4.23 15.06 12.86
N ASP A 545 5.34 14.52 12.36
CA ASP A 545 5.95 14.99 11.09
C ASP A 545 5.45 14.25 9.85
N PHE A 546 5.07 12.99 10.01
CA PHE A 546 4.67 12.07 8.96
C PHE A 546 5.71 11.98 7.83
N ALA A 547 6.95 11.63 8.20
CA ALA A 547 8.03 11.43 7.24
C ALA A 547 7.69 10.36 6.18
N THR A 548 6.84 9.37 6.51
CA THR A 548 6.30 8.40 5.54
C THR A 548 5.56 9.06 4.36
N PHE A 549 5.06 10.30 4.53
CA PHE A 549 4.39 11.10 3.50
C PHE A 549 5.21 12.32 3.08
N ALA A 550 6.49 12.38 3.46
CA ALA A 550 7.35 13.57 3.36
C ALA A 550 6.71 14.83 3.99
N GLY A 551 5.83 14.64 4.98
CA GLY A 551 5.04 15.71 5.59
C GLY A 551 3.99 16.35 4.69
N ASN A 552 3.59 15.74 3.57
CA ASN A 552 2.50 16.26 2.74
C ASN A 552 1.14 16.06 3.42
N TYR A 553 0.95 14.91 4.06
CA TYR A 553 -0.28 14.55 4.75
C TYR A 553 -0.07 14.45 6.25
N SER A 554 -1.16 14.51 6.99
CA SER A 554 -1.23 14.15 8.41
C SER A 554 -2.48 13.31 8.57
N LEU A 555 -2.36 12.20 9.28
CA LEU A 555 -3.51 11.37 9.65
C LEU A 555 -4.05 11.87 10.98
N GLU A 556 -5.36 11.73 11.19
CA GLU A 556 -5.94 11.98 12.50
C GLU A 556 -5.27 11.05 13.53
N SER A 557 -4.83 11.63 14.65
CA SER A 557 -4.27 10.86 15.77
C SER A 557 -5.35 10.70 16.83
N THR A 558 -5.77 9.47 17.09
CA THR A 558 -6.66 9.19 18.23
C THR A 558 -5.86 9.34 19.53
N GLU A 559 -6.39 10.11 20.47
CA GLU A 559 -5.77 10.28 21.78
C GLU A 559 -5.69 8.93 22.50
N LEU A 560 -4.48 8.48 22.82
CA LEU A 560 -4.26 7.20 23.48
C LEU A 560 -4.62 7.31 24.98
N LYS A 561 -5.68 6.61 25.39
CA LYS A 561 -6.17 6.59 26.77
C LYS A 561 -6.02 5.20 27.37
N VAL A 562 -5.59 5.14 28.64
CA VAL A 562 -5.57 3.89 29.41
C VAL A 562 -6.97 3.28 29.42
N GLY A 563 -7.05 1.98 29.13
CA GLY A 563 -8.32 1.28 29.01
C GLY A 563 -8.16 -0.22 28.81
N PRO A 564 -9.24 -0.95 28.48
CA PRO A 564 -9.22 -2.42 28.41
C PRO A 564 -8.20 -3.03 27.43
N LEU A 565 -7.78 -2.25 26.42
CA LEU A 565 -6.86 -2.62 25.34
C LEU A 565 -5.59 -1.76 25.28
N VAL A 566 -5.39 -0.86 26.25
CA VAL A 566 -4.26 0.08 26.30
C VAL A 566 -3.71 0.09 27.72
N ALA A 567 -2.47 -0.36 27.89
CA ALA A 567 -1.81 -0.43 29.19
C ALA A 567 -1.26 0.94 29.63
N GLU A 568 -1.16 1.16 30.94
CA GLU A 568 -0.59 2.39 31.51
C GLU A 568 0.87 2.61 31.10
N ASP A 569 1.69 1.55 31.10
CA ASP A 569 3.09 1.64 30.69
C ASP A 569 3.23 1.99 29.19
N GLU A 570 2.25 1.60 28.37
CA GLU A 570 2.25 1.94 26.94
C GLU A 570 2.10 3.45 26.75
N VAL A 571 1.12 4.04 27.43
CA VAL A 571 0.87 5.49 27.42
C VAL A 571 2.11 6.24 27.93
N LYS A 572 2.71 5.76 29.03
CA LYS A 572 3.92 6.35 29.60
C LYS A 572 5.09 6.33 28.61
N ARG A 573 5.32 5.22 27.91
CA ARG A 573 6.38 5.10 26.90
C ARG A 573 6.14 6.03 25.70
N GLN A 574 4.90 6.11 25.22
CA GLN A 574 4.53 7.06 24.15
C GLN A 574 4.72 8.51 24.57
N GLN A 575 4.38 8.88 25.80
CA GLN A 575 4.62 10.24 26.29
C GLN A 575 6.13 10.53 26.42
N ALA A 576 6.92 9.57 26.91
CA ALA A 576 8.36 9.75 27.11
C ALA A 576 9.13 9.96 25.80
N SER A 577 8.69 9.36 24.69
CA SER A 577 9.31 9.49 23.37
C SER A 577 8.69 10.59 22.50
N ALA A 578 7.75 11.38 23.04
CA ALA A 578 7.03 12.40 22.29
C ALA A 578 7.95 13.52 21.81
N ALA A 579 7.66 14.05 20.62
CA ALA A 579 8.33 15.22 20.10
C ALA A 579 8.18 16.40 21.07
N GLN A 580 9.18 17.28 21.14
CA GLN A 580 9.18 18.44 22.04
C GLN A 580 9.54 19.72 21.26
N PRO A 581 8.54 20.54 20.85
CA PRO A 581 7.11 20.35 21.06
C PRO A 581 6.51 19.29 20.12
N ASP A 582 5.39 18.70 20.51
CA ASP A 582 4.63 17.76 19.68
C ASP A 582 3.79 18.53 18.65
N GLN A 583 4.48 19.02 17.62
CA GLN A 583 3.93 19.86 16.56
C GLN A 583 4.47 19.42 15.21
N ARG A 584 3.64 19.56 14.17
CA ARG A 584 4.01 19.18 12.80
C ARG A 584 5.21 19.99 12.32
N TYR A 585 6.11 19.33 11.62
CA TYR A 585 7.42 19.87 11.25
C TYR A 585 8.26 20.22 12.49
N HIS A 586 8.26 19.34 13.49
CA HIS A 586 8.97 19.44 14.76
C HIS A 586 10.44 19.82 14.55
N TYR A 587 11.10 19.29 13.51
CA TYR A 587 12.49 19.64 13.19
C TYR A 587 12.73 21.14 12.97
N ARG A 588 11.70 21.92 12.59
CA ARG A 588 11.79 23.39 12.49
C ARG A 588 11.89 24.05 13.86
N PHE A 589 11.20 23.52 14.86
CA PHE A 589 11.34 23.97 16.25
C PHE A 589 12.73 23.63 16.79
N VAL A 590 13.24 22.43 16.50
CA VAL A 590 14.63 22.04 16.84
C VAL A 590 15.62 23.01 16.22
N ALA A 591 15.48 23.31 14.92
CA ALA A 591 16.32 24.28 14.23
C ALA A 591 16.27 25.66 14.92
N THR A 592 15.06 26.20 15.12
CA THR A 592 14.86 27.50 15.77
C THR A 592 15.49 27.55 17.16
N GLN A 593 15.33 26.51 17.98
CA GLN A 593 15.94 26.45 19.31
C GLN A 593 17.47 26.40 19.25
N LEU A 594 18.05 25.63 18.32
CA LEU A 594 19.50 25.58 18.12
C LEU A 594 20.07 26.94 17.70
N ALA A 595 19.41 27.66 16.80
CA ALA A 595 19.81 29.02 16.41
C ALA A 595 19.63 30.02 17.56
N ASN A 596 18.55 29.93 18.34
CA ASN A 596 18.37 30.78 19.52
C ASN A 596 19.48 30.54 20.57
N ARG A 597 19.92 29.29 20.76
CA ARG A 597 21.09 28.94 21.58
C ARG A 597 22.41 29.44 20.97
N ALA A 598 22.53 29.46 19.65
CA ALA A 598 23.68 30.06 18.99
C ALA A 598 23.80 31.55 19.33
N ALA A 599 22.67 32.27 19.34
CA ALA A 599 22.62 33.70 19.71
C ALA A 599 23.06 33.96 21.16
N ASP A 600 22.83 33.03 22.10
CA ASP A 600 23.34 33.12 23.49
C ASP A 600 24.87 33.18 23.57
N ASN A 601 25.56 32.71 22.52
CA ASN A 601 27.01 32.63 22.45
C ASN A 601 27.63 33.72 21.55
N LEU A 602 26.87 34.77 21.25
CA LEU A 602 27.31 35.91 20.43
C LEU A 602 27.21 37.22 21.21
N PRO A 603 28.10 38.21 20.94
CA PRO A 603 27.94 39.53 21.53
C PRO A 603 26.67 40.16 20.98
N HIS A 604 25.79 40.64 21.86
CA HIS A 604 24.49 41.20 21.46
C HIS A 604 24.62 42.39 20.48
N THR A 605 25.76 43.07 20.47
CA THR A 605 26.02 44.19 19.55
C THR A 605 26.47 43.74 18.15
N SER A 606 26.75 42.45 17.93
CA SER A 606 27.32 41.94 16.68
C SER A 606 26.27 41.72 15.59
N GLN A 607 26.68 41.86 14.32
CA GLN A 607 25.82 41.51 13.18
C GLN A 607 25.38 40.04 13.24
N ALA A 608 26.27 39.14 13.68
CA ALA A 608 25.96 37.72 13.79
C ALA A 608 24.78 37.44 14.74
N PHE A 609 24.69 38.17 15.87
CA PHE A 609 23.56 38.04 16.79
C PHE A 609 22.22 38.37 16.09
N ALA A 610 22.17 39.49 15.37
CA ALA A 610 20.98 39.88 14.62
C ALA A 610 20.65 38.86 13.52
N ALA A 611 21.67 38.41 12.77
CA ALA A 611 21.51 37.52 11.63
C ALA A 611 21.00 36.14 12.03
N VAL A 612 21.56 35.56 13.10
CA VAL A 612 21.09 34.27 13.65
C VAL A 612 19.62 34.33 14.06
N LEU A 613 19.21 35.39 14.76
CA LEU A 613 17.80 35.55 15.18
C LEU A 613 16.87 35.82 13.99
N CYS A 614 17.35 36.56 12.98
CA CYS A 614 16.62 36.82 11.75
C CYS A 614 16.33 35.51 11.00
N GLU A 615 17.37 34.71 10.74
CA GLU A 615 17.25 33.40 10.07
C GLU A 615 16.29 32.47 10.83
N ALA A 616 16.46 32.37 12.15
CA ALA A 616 15.61 31.55 13.00
C ALA A 616 14.13 31.97 12.95
N ALA A 617 13.84 33.27 12.87
CA ALA A 617 12.47 33.77 12.71
C ALA A 617 11.90 33.37 11.33
N GLY A 618 12.71 33.34 10.28
CA GLY A 618 12.27 32.94 8.94
C GLY A 618 11.96 31.46 8.77
N TRP A 619 12.33 30.61 9.73
CA TRP A 619 12.17 29.17 9.60
C TRP A 619 10.76 28.64 9.89
N ASN A 620 9.85 29.52 10.30
CA ASN A 620 8.42 29.25 10.44
C ASN A 620 8.12 28.04 11.36
N SER A 621 8.73 28.03 12.56
CA SER A 621 8.37 27.08 13.63
C SER A 621 7.00 27.41 14.22
N SER A 622 6.81 28.64 14.70
CA SER A 622 5.50 29.16 15.13
C SER A 622 5.46 30.69 15.11
N LEU A 623 4.26 31.28 15.10
CA LEU A 623 4.10 32.74 15.25
C LEU A 623 4.61 33.24 16.62
N ALA A 624 4.51 32.41 17.65
CA ALA A 624 5.00 32.72 18.99
C ALA A 624 6.55 32.80 19.01
N ASP A 625 7.23 31.82 18.42
CA ASP A 625 8.69 31.83 18.30
C ASP A 625 9.18 33.02 17.46
N GLN A 626 8.54 33.27 16.31
CA GLN A 626 8.86 34.41 15.45
C GLN A 626 8.79 35.73 16.23
N SER A 627 7.69 35.93 16.96
CA SER A 627 7.49 37.12 17.77
C SER A 627 8.53 37.22 18.89
N ALA A 628 8.84 36.12 19.58
CA ALA A 628 9.81 36.08 20.66
C ALA A 628 11.24 36.39 20.18
N LEU A 629 11.66 35.83 19.04
CA LEU A 629 12.96 36.08 18.44
C LEU A 629 13.10 37.53 17.98
N TYR A 630 12.07 38.08 17.36
CA TYR A 630 12.04 39.49 16.96
C TYR A 630 12.10 40.42 18.18
N GLN A 631 11.31 40.15 19.22
CA GLN A 631 11.35 40.92 20.48
C GLN A 631 12.74 40.86 21.13
N ARG A 632 13.38 39.68 21.13
CA ARG A 632 14.75 39.51 21.62
C ARG A 632 15.74 40.35 20.81
N TYR A 633 15.64 40.35 19.48
CA TYR A 633 16.46 41.20 18.63
C TYR A 633 16.23 42.69 18.90
N VAL A 634 14.97 43.15 18.99
CA VAL A 634 14.66 44.57 19.26
C VAL A 634 15.20 45.03 20.61
N LYS A 635 15.15 44.17 21.62
CA LYS A 635 15.61 44.48 22.97
C LYS A 635 17.13 44.56 23.08
N ASP A 636 17.82 43.59 22.51
CA ASP A 636 19.25 43.36 22.81
C ASP A 636 20.16 43.57 21.59
N GLY A 637 19.63 43.47 20.36
CA GLY A 637 20.39 43.45 19.11
C GLY A 637 20.92 44.83 18.66
N PRO A 638 21.87 44.84 17.70
CA PRO A 638 22.35 46.07 17.11
C PRO A 638 21.41 46.59 16.03
N PHE A 639 21.48 47.89 15.75
CA PHE A 639 20.87 48.45 14.55
C PHE A 639 21.57 47.90 13.29
N VAL A 640 20.79 47.33 12.38
CA VAL A 640 21.23 46.88 11.05
C VAL A 640 20.15 47.25 10.02
N GLU A 641 20.55 47.76 8.85
CA GLU A 641 19.61 48.31 7.86
C GLU A 641 18.66 47.24 7.29
N TRP A 642 19.15 46.01 7.13
CA TRP A 642 18.37 44.90 6.59
C TRP A 642 17.32 44.33 7.57
N ALA A 643 17.32 44.72 8.85
CA ALA A 643 16.30 44.29 9.81
C ALA A 643 14.91 44.89 9.53
N ALA A 644 14.77 45.79 8.55
CA ALA A 644 13.47 46.21 8.03
C ALA A 644 12.64 45.03 7.47
N ASP A 645 13.30 43.96 7.02
CA ASP A 645 12.68 42.73 6.50
C ASP A 645 13.10 41.49 7.33
N PHE A 646 13.07 41.65 8.66
CA PHE A 646 13.50 40.63 9.62
C PHE A 646 12.68 39.33 9.47
N GLY A 647 13.36 38.20 9.32
CA GLY A 647 12.74 36.90 9.08
C GLY A 647 12.61 36.51 7.60
N ASN A 648 12.96 37.39 6.66
CA ASN A 648 12.87 37.10 5.23
C ASN A 648 14.23 37.18 4.54
N GLN A 649 14.83 38.37 4.46
CA GLN A 649 16.12 38.60 3.79
C GLN A 649 17.26 38.74 4.80
N CYS A 650 17.62 37.61 5.40
CA CYS A 650 18.65 37.56 6.42
C CYS A 650 20.03 37.28 5.79
N PRO A 651 21.07 38.06 6.08
CA PRO A 651 22.43 37.73 5.66
C PRO A 651 22.99 36.58 6.49
N TYR A 652 23.98 35.86 5.94
CA TYR A 652 24.71 34.86 6.71
C TYR A 652 25.39 35.50 7.95
N PRO A 653 25.39 34.86 9.14
CA PRO A 653 25.99 35.43 10.33
C PRO A 653 27.53 35.56 10.24
N ASP A 654 28.04 36.76 10.50
CA ASP A 654 29.48 37.06 10.48
C ASP A 654 30.15 36.67 11.81
N PHE A 655 30.39 35.36 11.98
CA PHE A 655 31.02 34.81 13.17
C PHE A 655 32.46 35.29 13.37
N GLU A 656 33.19 35.61 12.28
CA GLU A 656 34.58 36.07 12.36
C GLU A 656 34.69 37.48 12.96
N ASN A 657 33.81 38.41 12.58
CA ASN A 657 33.83 39.74 13.19
C ASN A 657 33.16 39.75 14.58
N ALA A 658 32.22 38.84 14.84
CA ALA A 658 31.71 38.61 16.19
C ALA A 658 32.83 38.15 17.15
N ASP A 659 33.76 37.32 16.67
CA ASP A 659 34.92 36.84 17.42
C ASP A 659 35.81 37.99 17.89
N LYS A 660 36.16 38.89 16.97
CA LYS A 660 36.94 40.10 17.26
C LYS A 660 36.27 40.95 18.33
N ARG A 661 34.93 41.04 18.33
CA ARG A 661 34.19 41.84 19.30
C ARG A 661 34.25 41.31 20.74
N TYR A 662 34.35 40.00 20.96
CA TYR A 662 34.54 39.47 22.31
C TYR A 662 35.87 39.94 22.90
N VAL A 663 36.94 39.94 22.09
CA VAL A 663 38.24 40.44 22.51
C VAL A 663 38.20 41.96 22.72
N THR A 664 37.61 42.72 21.79
CA THR A 664 37.58 44.19 21.90
C THR A 664 36.73 44.65 23.07
N GLN A 665 35.56 44.07 23.35
CA GLN A 665 34.71 44.47 24.48
C GLN A 665 35.43 44.30 25.83
N VAL A 666 36.13 43.18 26.03
CA VAL A 666 36.91 42.93 27.25
C VAL A 666 38.08 43.90 27.33
N THR A 667 38.84 44.07 26.24
CA THR A 667 40.00 44.98 26.24
C THR A 667 39.60 46.44 26.36
N ASP A 668 38.47 46.86 25.81
CA ASP A 668 37.99 48.24 25.88
C ASP A 668 37.36 48.56 27.23
N ALA A 669 36.67 47.60 27.86
CA ALA A 669 36.25 47.71 29.26
C ALA A 669 37.47 47.82 30.20
N ALA A 670 38.49 46.96 30.00
CA ALA A 670 39.73 47.02 30.76
C ALA A 670 40.50 48.34 30.51
N ARG A 671 40.61 48.78 29.24
CA ARG A 671 41.22 50.06 28.88
C ARG A 671 40.46 51.23 29.47
N SER A 672 39.13 51.20 29.49
CA SER A 672 38.27 52.23 30.07
C SER A 672 38.43 52.30 31.59
N ALA A 673 38.43 51.15 32.28
CA ALA A 673 38.67 51.07 33.71
C ALA A 673 40.10 51.50 34.11
N LEU A 674 41.09 51.23 33.27
CA LEU A 674 42.49 51.65 33.46
C LEU A 674 42.76 53.08 32.97
N ARG A 675 41.83 53.70 32.23
CA ARG A 675 41.98 55.05 31.66
C ARG A 675 42.26 56.14 32.71
N PRO A 676 41.64 56.13 33.92
CA PRO A 676 41.97 57.08 34.98
C PRO A 676 43.39 56.90 35.54
N TYR A 677 43.91 55.67 35.49
CA TYR A 677 45.24 55.32 35.99
C TYR A 677 46.33 55.43 34.93
N LYS A 678 45.99 55.86 33.70
CA LYS A 678 46.91 55.91 32.56
C LYS A 678 48.15 56.76 32.85
N THR A 679 47.96 57.98 33.36
CA THR A 679 49.04 58.91 33.70
C THR A 679 49.93 58.41 34.84
N PRO A 680 49.40 57.98 36.01
CA PRO A 680 50.24 57.44 37.08
C PRO A 680 50.91 56.11 36.71
N LEU A 681 50.28 55.23 35.91
CA LEU A 681 50.93 54.01 35.40
C LEU A 681 52.05 54.34 34.42
N GLN A 682 51.88 55.30 33.52
CA GLN A 682 52.91 55.73 32.57
C GLN A 682 54.10 56.39 33.29
N VAL A 683 53.83 57.29 34.25
CA VAL A 683 54.88 57.91 35.06
C VAL A 683 55.58 56.87 35.94
N GLY A 684 54.83 55.97 36.59
CA GLY A 684 55.38 54.91 37.41
C GLY A 684 56.23 53.90 36.63
N SER A 685 55.80 53.53 35.41
CA SER A 685 56.59 52.66 34.54
C SER A 685 57.82 53.34 33.98
N VAL A 686 57.76 54.63 33.63
CA VAL A 686 58.96 55.41 33.30
C VAL A 686 59.91 55.42 34.48
N VAL A 687 59.47 55.82 35.68
CA VAL A 687 60.31 55.87 36.90
C VAL A 687 60.92 54.50 37.22
N ALA A 688 60.17 53.41 37.09
CA ALA A 688 60.67 52.05 37.32
C ALA A 688 61.75 51.66 36.30
N VAL A 689 61.55 51.99 35.02
CA VAL A 689 62.52 51.74 33.95
C VAL A 689 63.76 52.61 34.12
N THR A 690 63.63 53.90 34.47
CA THR A 690 64.78 54.76 34.75
C THR A 690 65.52 54.30 36.00
N ALA A 691 64.81 53.88 37.06
CA ALA A 691 65.43 53.33 38.27
C ALA A 691 66.19 52.02 37.97
N ALA A 692 65.61 51.12 37.16
CA ALA A 692 66.28 49.90 36.72
C ALA A 692 67.50 50.19 35.84
N ALA A 693 67.39 51.14 34.90
CA ALA A 693 68.49 51.59 34.06
C ALA A 693 69.61 52.24 34.90
N LEU A 694 69.28 53.09 35.87
CA LEU A 694 70.23 53.70 36.80
C LEU A 694 70.89 52.65 37.71
N LEU A 695 70.15 51.65 38.20
CA LEU A 695 70.70 50.51 38.94
C LEU A 695 71.68 49.70 38.10
N LEU A 696 71.38 49.46 36.82
CA LEU A 696 72.26 48.77 35.89
C LEU A 696 73.51 49.61 35.55
N ILE A 697 73.37 50.93 35.39
CA ILE A 697 74.48 51.85 35.15
C ILE A 697 75.38 51.94 36.40
N ASN A 698 74.81 52.06 37.61
CA ASN A 698 75.59 52.06 38.86
C ASN A 698 76.27 50.71 39.10
N ARG A 699 75.61 49.59 38.82
CA ARG A 699 76.23 48.25 38.87
C ARG A 699 77.38 48.10 37.86
N ARG A 700 77.32 48.75 36.70
CA ARG A 700 78.42 48.77 35.72
C ARG A 700 79.57 49.69 36.16
N ARG A 701 79.30 50.83 36.80
CA ARG A 701 80.33 51.71 37.37
C ARG A 701 81.07 51.08 38.55
N LEU A 702 80.38 50.34 39.42
CA LEU A 702 80.97 49.58 40.53
C LEU A 702 81.78 48.35 40.10
N LYS A 703 81.73 47.95 38.83
CA LYS A 703 82.58 46.90 38.24
C LYS A 703 83.79 47.46 37.46
N ALA A 704 83.89 48.78 37.33
CA ALA A 704 84.95 49.48 36.60
C ALA A 704 85.87 50.32 37.52
N GLN A 705 85.67 50.23 38.84
CA GLN A 705 86.63 50.57 39.89
C GLN A 705 87.07 49.26 40.53
#